data_AF-A0A936MPD1-F1
#
_entry.id   AF-A0A936MPD1-F1
#
_cell.length_a   1.000
_cell.length_b   1.000
_cell.length_c   1.000
_cell.angle_alpha   90.00
_cell.angle_beta   90.00
_cell.angle_gamma   90.00
#
_symmetry.space_group_name_H-M   'P 1'
#
loop_
_entity.id
_entity.type
_entity.pdbx_description
1 polymer ?
#
loop_
_entity_poly.entity_id
_entity_poly.type
_entity_poly.pdbx_seq_one_letter_code
_entity_poly.pdbx_strand_id
1 'polypeptide(L)'
;MEALKAQFPATNFTLLAVVLALPLLGAFINGVFGKRLGKDGVRLMALSAIGGAFIASLVTFLLLPSGGGRLAWTAWRWFTLSGRMQQSIPIDVAFSVDGMSATMMLVVTGVGFLIHLYSSEYMVKDPGYYRFFSYLNLFCFAMLTLVMADNMAVLFVGWEGVGLCSYLLIGFWFEDDKNATAGKKAFIANRIGDFGLLVAMAMLLYYTGSLRFEIISANARNLLDPVTVWPFGNLPLEAQWDAQNPGANAAYKAIVHAFLPEKPVQVYASTLVGWAMFLGAAGKSAQIPLYVWLPDAMAGPTPVSALIHAATMVTAGVYLVARTSSVFLMSPAAMATVAVIGTATALFAASIGLFQNDLKKVLAYSTVSQLGFMFIGVGVGAFAAGFFHVFTHAFFKACLFLGAGSVIHAMHARIHDTDKSQDMRNMGGLRKYMPLTRWTFLISCFAIAGAPPLAGFWSKDEILWRAFSTKINAPELGRMEPLWTWPSWLGATIYWVGVLAATMTAFYMFRAYFLTFHGEFRGWKIVAGFKAAHGHDDHGHGHDHHDDGKPLEGPKPHESPLAMTIPLVVLAAFAVFAGFLMAEPLHVEPLGHLLAPVFTKAQDVVVPRYEGIGKLMWPMMGPGVAAFLAGTGAAMVVYLNQRGRPEEQFKKAFPGLYKLIYDKWRIDELYDATVIGMVDALADIFTIADKWIIDGIIAKATAAVVGAAGTVLRLFQTGRVQVYAAAMALGMAGVGWYLVVPHAVATVDESKVRASGEVVISAEGGLGYSYRWEGISPADEKEFGKTREVRINLNPGEKKDVKLHVRNAFAQEATQTFALARPGRGFGMPNLAPGGAPPTGGVVPQDKIHELINPRGRQ
;
A
#
# COMPACT_ATOMS: atom_id res chain seq x y z
N MET A 1 -11.26 30.39 26.77
CA MET A 1 -10.77 30.29 25.37
C MET A 1 -9.50 31.09 25.16
N GLU A 2 -9.46 32.37 25.53
CA GLU A 2 -8.25 33.20 25.40
C GLU A 2 -7.04 32.65 26.18
N ALA A 3 -7.25 32.14 27.40
CA ALA A 3 -6.21 31.47 28.18
C ALA A 3 -5.60 30.23 27.47
N LEU A 4 -6.40 29.47 26.73
CA LEU A 4 -5.92 28.32 25.94
C LEU A 4 -5.13 28.77 24.71
N LYS A 5 -5.60 29.83 24.01
CA LYS A 5 -4.89 30.43 22.88
C LYS A 5 -3.55 31.05 23.30
N ALA A 6 -3.45 31.56 24.53
CA ALA A 6 -2.21 32.07 25.11
C ALA A 6 -1.21 30.95 25.44
N GLN A 7 -1.68 29.77 25.87
CA GLN A 7 -0.82 28.62 26.19
C GLN A 7 -0.35 27.85 24.93
N PHE A 8 -1.14 27.84 23.86
CA PHE A 8 -0.82 27.14 22.60
C PHE A 8 -0.87 28.11 21.41
N PRO A 9 0.21 28.87 21.14
CA PRO A 9 0.25 29.77 20.00
C PRO A 9 0.17 29.01 18.67
N ALA A 10 -0.59 29.54 17.72
CA ALA A 10 -0.85 28.89 16.42
C ALA A 10 0.41 28.62 15.58
N THR A 11 1.52 29.30 15.85
CA THR A 11 2.80 29.15 15.15
C THR A 11 3.63 27.96 15.61
N ASN A 12 3.33 27.37 16.77
CA ASN A 12 4.00 26.20 17.35
C ASN A 12 2.99 25.36 18.14
N PHE A 13 2.05 24.72 17.44
CA PHE A 13 0.94 24.01 18.09
C PHE A 13 1.39 22.66 18.68
N THR A 14 2.16 22.73 19.76
CA THR A 14 2.71 21.59 20.53
C THR A 14 1.63 20.63 21.03
N LEU A 15 0.38 21.06 21.11
CA LEU A 15 -0.75 20.20 21.48
C LEU A 15 -0.95 19.04 20.47
N LEU A 16 -0.62 19.23 19.18
CA LEU A 16 -0.62 18.13 18.21
C LEU A 16 0.39 17.03 18.59
N ALA A 17 1.55 17.43 19.11
CA ALA A 17 2.56 16.50 19.59
C ALA A 17 2.04 15.72 20.81
N VAL A 18 1.28 16.35 21.70
CA VAL A 18 0.68 15.68 22.87
C VAL A 18 -0.33 14.61 22.45
N VAL A 19 -1.21 14.92 21.49
CA VAL A 19 -2.19 13.95 20.94
C VAL A 19 -1.49 12.67 20.44
N LEU A 20 -0.35 12.82 19.76
CA LEU A 20 0.44 11.70 19.23
C LEU A 20 1.29 11.00 20.30
N ALA A 21 1.92 11.77 21.19
CA ALA A 21 2.87 11.26 22.16
C ALA A 21 2.21 10.38 23.22
N LEU A 22 0.98 10.71 23.65
CA LEU A 22 0.31 9.98 24.73
C LEU A 22 0.03 8.51 24.38
N PRO A 23 -0.61 8.17 23.24
CA PRO A 23 -0.80 6.77 22.85
C PRO A 23 0.52 6.05 22.61
N LEU A 24 1.52 6.71 22.00
CA LEU A 24 2.85 6.12 21.80
C LEU A 24 3.54 5.79 23.13
N LEU A 25 3.49 6.69 24.10
CA LEU A 25 4.02 6.50 25.43
C LEU A 25 3.30 5.35 26.15
N GLY A 26 1.96 5.30 26.05
CA GLY A 26 1.17 4.19 26.59
C GLY A 26 1.54 2.84 25.96
N ALA A 27 1.79 2.82 24.65
CA ALA A 27 2.26 1.63 23.94
C ALA A 27 3.63 1.18 24.43
N PHE A 28 4.57 2.12 24.56
CA PHE A 28 5.94 1.89 25.01
C PHE A 28 5.99 1.38 26.45
N ILE A 29 5.31 2.05 27.39
CA ILE A 29 5.31 1.68 28.81
C ILE A 29 4.70 0.29 29.01
N ASN A 30 3.54 0.02 28.41
CA ASN A 30 2.90 -1.30 28.51
C ASN A 30 3.71 -2.39 27.79
N GLY A 31 4.37 -2.07 26.68
CA GLY A 31 5.19 -3.01 25.93
C GLY A 31 6.46 -3.42 26.69
N VAL A 32 7.18 -2.45 27.26
CA VAL A 32 8.48 -2.67 27.92
C VAL A 32 8.31 -3.09 29.39
N PHE A 33 7.44 -2.41 30.13
CA PHE A 33 7.31 -2.59 31.59
C PHE A 33 6.05 -3.36 32.00
N GLY A 34 5.15 -3.69 31.07
CA GLY A 34 3.82 -4.24 31.39
C GLY A 34 3.83 -5.54 32.18
N LYS A 35 4.81 -6.43 31.96
CA LYS A 35 4.98 -7.65 32.79
C LYS A 35 5.23 -7.34 34.27
N ARG A 36 5.87 -6.21 34.58
CA ARG A 36 6.21 -5.78 35.95
C ARG A 36 5.12 -4.91 36.60
N LEU A 37 4.32 -4.22 35.79
CA LEU A 37 3.28 -3.28 36.26
C LEU A 37 2.01 -3.97 36.79
N GLY A 38 1.81 -5.25 36.47
CA GLY A 38 0.56 -5.96 36.74
C GLY A 38 -0.61 -5.46 35.89
N LYS A 39 -1.77 -6.14 36.00
CA LYS A 39 -2.94 -5.85 35.16
C LYS A 39 -3.52 -4.46 35.41
N ASP A 40 -3.59 -4.03 36.67
CA ASP A 40 -4.15 -2.72 37.03
C ASP A 40 -3.26 -1.57 36.55
N GLY A 41 -1.93 -1.71 36.65
CA GLY A 41 -0.98 -0.73 36.13
C GLY A 41 -1.07 -0.61 34.61
N VAL A 42 -1.11 -1.74 33.89
CA VAL A 42 -1.30 -1.76 32.43
C VAL A 42 -2.62 -1.11 32.01
N ARG A 43 -3.72 -1.44 32.71
CA ARG A 43 -5.06 -0.89 32.47
C ARG A 43 -5.06 0.62 32.68
N LEU A 44 -4.50 1.11 33.78
CA LEU A 44 -4.41 2.53 34.09
C LEU A 44 -3.61 3.29 33.01
N MET A 45 -2.46 2.76 32.62
CA MET A 45 -1.63 3.37 31.58
C MET A 45 -2.31 3.39 30.22
N ALA A 46 -3.02 2.31 29.87
CA ALA A 46 -3.74 2.23 28.60
C ALA A 46 -4.89 3.25 28.52
N LEU A 47 -5.71 3.31 29.57
CA LEU A 47 -6.86 4.22 29.60
C LEU A 47 -6.45 5.69 29.74
N SER A 48 -5.45 6.00 30.57
CA SER A 48 -4.97 7.37 30.75
C SER A 48 -4.29 7.93 29.50
N ALA A 49 -3.54 7.10 28.77
CA ALA A 49 -2.91 7.50 27.51
C ALA A 49 -3.95 7.93 26.45
N ILE A 50 -4.94 7.08 26.15
CA ILE A 50 -5.98 7.40 25.17
C ILE A 50 -6.94 8.46 25.68
N GLY A 51 -7.31 8.43 26.97
CA GLY A 51 -8.18 9.43 27.58
C GLY A 51 -7.55 10.83 27.55
N GLY A 52 -6.25 10.94 27.86
CA GLY A 52 -5.51 12.19 27.73
C GLY A 52 -5.41 12.67 26.28
N ALA A 53 -5.18 11.76 25.33
CA ALA A 53 -5.18 12.08 23.91
C ALA A 53 -6.56 12.56 23.42
N PHE A 54 -7.65 11.98 23.92
CA PHE A 54 -9.02 12.44 23.63
C PHE A 54 -9.29 13.85 24.14
N ILE A 55 -8.87 14.17 25.37
CA ILE A 55 -9.00 15.53 25.92
C ILE A 55 -8.18 16.53 25.07
N ALA A 56 -6.93 16.19 24.73
CA ALA A 56 -6.10 17.04 23.87
C ALA A 56 -6.71 17.21 22.46
N SER A 57 -7.34 16.16 21.93
CA SER A 57 -8.05 16.19 20.65
C SER A 57 -9.28 17.10 20.70
N LEU A 58 -10.05 17.06 21.79
CA LEU A 58 -11.20 17.93 22.01
C LEU A 58 -10.78 19.40 22.12
N VAL A 59 -9.71 19.69 22.87
CA VAL A 59 -9.16 21.04 22.97
C VAL A 59 -8.68 21.53 21.60
N THR A 60 -7.97 20.68 20.84
CA THR A 60 -7.53 21.01 19.48
C THR A 60 -8.70 21.32 18.55
N PHE A 61 -9.77 20.51 18.60
CA PHE A 61 -11.00 20.74 17.84
C PHE A 61 -11.64 22.09 18.17
N LEU A 62 -11.75 22.44 19.46
CA LEU A 62 -12.32 23.72 19.91
C LEU A 62 -11.46 24.95 19.54
N LEU A 63 -10.18 24.74 19.25
CA LEU A 63 -9.23 25.78 18.83
C LEU A 63 -9.12 25.91 17.30
N LEU A 64 -9.84 25.09 16.53
CA LEU A 64 -9.86 25.20 15.07
C LEU A 64 -10.36 26.59 14.63
N PRO A 65 -9.74 27.21 13.60
CA PRO A 65 -10.19 28.49 13.08
C PRO A 65 -11.61 28.38 12.50
N SER A 66 -12.53 29.22 12.97
CA SER A 66 -13.95 29.24 12.54
C SER A 66 -14.16 29.54 11.05
N GLY A 67 -13.16 30.12 10.37
CA GLY A 67 -13.18 30.43 8.94
C GLY A 67 -12.64 29.35 8.01
N GLY A 68 -12.45 28.10 8.48
CA GLY A 68 -11.97 27.00 7.63
C GLY A 68 -10.45 26.89 7.49
N GLY A 69 -9.71 27.38 8.50
CA GLY A 69 -8.26 27.24 8.57
C GLY A 69 -7.81 25.88 9.12
N ARG A 70 -6.51 25.62 9.02
CA ARG A 70 -5.86 24.44 9.60
C ARG A 70 -4.83 24.84 10.65
N LEU A 71 -4.66 23.99 11.65
CA LEU A 71 -3.54 24.05 12.60
C LEU A 71 -2.41 23.19 12.05
N ALA A 72 -1.20 23.71 11.94
CA ALA A 72 -0.06 22.98 11.39
C ALA A 72 1.12 23.00 12.36
N TRP A 73 1.83 21.89 12.42
CA TRP A 73 3.05 21.71 13.20
C TRP A 73 4.06 20.90 12.40
N THR A 74 5.21 21.50 12.10
CA THR A 74 6.34 20.80 11.50
C THR A 74 7.30 20.40 12.60
N ALA A 75 7.45 19.09 12.82
CA ALA A 75 8.28 18.57 13.89
C ALA A 75 9.77 18.69 13.54
N TRP A 76 10.18 18.18 12.35
CA TRP A 76 11.52 18.35 11.80
C TRP A 76 11.53 18.05 10.29
N ARG A 77 12.62 18.39 9.60
CA ARG A 77 12.88 17.99 8.21
C ARG A 77 13.48 16.58 8.19
N TRP A 78 12.82 15.64 7.51
CA TRP A 78 13.29 14.26 7.44
C TRP A 78 14.47 14.13 6.46
N PHE A 79 14.26 14.51 5.21
CA PHE A 79 15.29 14.52 4.18
C PHE A 79 14.87 15.44 3.03
N THR A 80 15.79 15.68 2.10
CA THR A 80 15.56 16.50 0.92
C THR A 80 15.80 15.67 -0.33
N LEU A 81 14.89 15.76 -1.29
CA LEU A 81 15.04 15.15 -2.61
C LEU A 81 15.44 16.21 -3.64
N SER A 82 16.25 15.83 -4.62
CA SER A 82 16.51 16.67 -5.78
C SER A 82 15.46 16.37 -6.85
N GLY A 83 14.65 17.37 -7.20
CA GLY A 83 13.63 17.25 -8.24
C GLY A 83 14.21 17.35 -9.65
N ARG A 84 13.34 17.16 -10.64
CA ARG A 84 13.70 17.14 -12.07
C ARG A 84 14.48 18.38 -12.54
N MET A 85 14.18 19.55 -11.98
CA MET A 85 14.87 20.82 -12.30
C MET A 85 15.96 21.18 -11.28
N GLN A 86 16.57 20.18 -10.61
CA GLN A 86 17.50 20.36 -9.48
C GLN A 86 16.92 21.17 -8.31
N GLN A 87 15.60 21.31 -8.25
CA GLN A 87 14.90 21.95 -7.14
C GLN A 87 14.96 21.08 -5.89
N SER A 88 15.23 21.70 -4.75
CA SER A 88 15.22 21.05 -3.45
C SER A 88 13.77 20.80 -3.01
N ILE A 89 13.36 19.54 -2.95
CA ILE A 89 12.03 19.13 -2.49
C ILE A 89 12.16 18.62 -1.04
N PRO A 90 11.71 19.41 -0.04
CA PRO A 90 11.79 18.99 1.35
C PRO A 90 10.72 17.95 1.67
N ILE A 91 11.13 16.86 2.32
CA ILE A 91 10.24 15.90 2.96
C ILE A 91 10.30 16.13 4.47
N ASP A 92 9.28 16.79 4.98
CA ASP A 92 9.18 17.18 6.39
C ASP A 92 8.29 16.18 7.16
N VAL A 93 8.64 15.89 8.41
CA VAL A 93 7.70 15.26 9.35
C VAL A 93 6.80 16.35 9.90
N ALA A 94 5.67 16.55 9.22
CA ALA A 94 4.74 17.62 9.51
C ALA A 94 3.32 17.08 9.67
N PHE A 95 2.60 17.68 10.62
CA PHE A 95 1.23 17.34 10.97
C PHE A 95 0.34 18.56 10.79
N SER A 96 -0.87 18.35 10.26
CA SER A 96 -1.88 19.38 10.22
C SER A 96 -3.27 18.83 10.56
N VAL A 97 -4.09 19.70 11.13
CA VAL A 97 -5.44 19.40 11.57
C VAL A 97 -6.38 20.46 10.99
N ASP A 98 -7.30 20.00 10.16
CA ASP A 98 -8.45 20.74 9.64
C ASP A 98 -9.77 20.06 10.08
N GLY A 99 -10.91 20.50 9.55
CA GLY A 99 -12.22 19.92 9.91
C GLY A 99 -12.32 18.41 9.71
N MET A 100 -11.71 17.87 8.66
CA MET A 100 -11.70 16.42 8.38
C MET A 100 -10.80 15.67 9.36
N SER A 101 -9.55 16.11 9.52
CA SER A 101 -8.60 15.49 10.47
C SER A 101 -9.13 15.56 11.91
N ALA A 102 -9.72 16.68 12.32
CA ALA A 102 -10.19 16.85 13.68
C ALA A 102 -11.37 15.94 14.00
N THR A 103 -12.30 15.76 13.05
CA THR A 103 -13.41 14.82 13.19
C THR A 103 -12.88 13.39 13.35
N MET A 104 -11.93 12.96 12.51
CA MET A 104 -11.32 11.63 12.65
C MET A 104 -10.51 11.49 13.94
N MET A 105 -9.78 12.52 14.35
CA MET A 105 -9.00 12.52 15.59
C MET A 105 -9.89 12.28 16.81
N LEU A 106 -11.08 12.91 16.86
CA LEU A 106 -12.10 12.66 17.89
C LEU A 106 -12.68 11.25 17.83
N VAL A 107 -12.92 10.71 16.63
CA VAL A 107 -13.40 9.33 16.47
C VAL A 107 -12.36 8.32 16.94
N VAL A 108 -11.11 8.46 16.49
CA VAL A 108 -10.00 7.55 16.81
C VAL A 108 -9.74 7.53 18.32
N THR A 109 -9.70 8.69 18.97
CA THR A 109 -9.45 8.77 20.42
C THR A 109 -10.69 8.48 21.26
N GLY A 110 -11.87 8.95 20.86
CA GLY A 110 -13.13 8.76 21.60
C GLY A 110 -13.67 7.33 21.52
N VAL A 111 -13.88 6.81 20.30
CA VAL A 111 -14.29 5.41 20.11
C VAL A 111 -13.16 4.48 20.55
N GLY A 112 -11.90 4.85 20.31
CA GLY A 112 -10.74 4.14 20.83
C GLY A 112 -10.77 4.00 22.34
N PHE A 113 -11.05 5.08 23.09
CA PHE A 113 -11.17 5.03 24.55
C PHE A 113 -12.25 4.06 25.02
N LEU A 114 -13.44 4.09 24.39
CA LEU A 114 -14.54 3.18 24.71
C LEU A 114 -14.16 1.71 24.45
N ILE A 115 -13.42 1.44 23.38
CA ILE A 115 -12.90 0.09 23.07
C ILE A 115 -11.84 -0.33 24.11
N HIS A 116 -10.97 0.57 24.56
CA HIS A 116 -10.00 0.27 25.62
C HIS A 116 -10.70 -0.07 26.94
N LEU A 117 -11.75 0.69 27.30
CA LEU A 117 -12.56 0.43 28.49
C LEU A 117 -13.27 -0.92 28.41
N TYR A 118 -13.87 -1.23 27.26
CA TYR A 118 -14.48 -2.54 27.03
C TYR A 118 -13.46 -3.67 27.15
N SER A 119 -12.28 -3.48 26.56
CA SER A 119 -11.22 -4.48 26.50
C SER A 119 -10.64 -4.81 27.87
N SER A 120 -10.73 -3.90 28.84
CA SER A 120 -10.12 -4.10 30.15
C SER A 120 -10.72 -5.28 30.90
N GLU A 121 -12.01 -5.55 30.68
CA GLU A 121 -12.71 -6.72 31.23
C GLU A 121 -12.72 -7.90 30.26
N TYR A 122 -12.90 -7.66 28.95
CA TYR A 122 -12.95 -8.74 27.97
C TYR A 122 -11.68 -9.60 27.97
N MET A 123 -10.51 -8.96 28.16
CA MET A 123 -9.20 -9.63 28.16
C MET A 123 -8.69 -9.98 29.55
N VAL A 124 -9.45 -9.75 30.63
CA VAL A 124 -8.92 -9.81 32.01
C VAL A 124 -8.32 -11.18 32.38
N LYS A 125 -8.81 -12.26 31.78
CA LYS A 125 -8.32 -13.63 32.00
C LYS A 125 -7.17 -14.04 31.06
N ASP A 126 -6.88 -13.24 30.03
CA ASP A 126 -5.87 -13.56 29.02
C ASP A 126 -4.44 -13.27 29.55
N PRO A 127 -3.46 -14.18 29.35
CA PRO A 127 -2.09 -13.98 29.80
C PRO A 127 -1.37 -12.85 29.04
N GLY A 128 -1.77 -12.55 27.81
CA GLY A 128 -1.22 -11.52 26.93
C GLY A 128 -1.74 -10.11 27.18
N TYR A 129 -2.37 -9.83 28.33
CA TYR A 129 -3.04 -8.55 28.65
C TYR A 129 -2.18 -7.30 28.36
N TYR A 130 -0.91 -7.29 28.78
CA TYR A 130 -0.01 -6.14 28.57
C TYR A 130 0.35 -5.92 27.11
N ARG A 131 0.56 -7.01 26.36
CA ARG A 131 0.87 -6.99 24.93
C ARG A 131 -0.33 -6.46 24.14
N PHE A 132 -1.53 -6.91 24.50
CA PHE A 132 -2.78 -6.48 23.89
C PHE A 132 -2.96 -4.96 23.98
N PHE A 133 -2.83 -4.38 25.17
CA PHE A 133 -2.97 -2.93 25.35
C PHE A 133 -1.81 -2.12 24.77
N SER A 134 -0.60 -2.68 24.70
CA SER A 134 0.51 -2.07 23.97
C SER A 134 0.18 -1.93 22.48
N TYR A 135 -0.35 -2.99 21.86
CA TYR A 135 -0.74 -2.98 20.45
C TYR A 135 -1.95 -2.08 20.16
N LEU A 136 -2.96 -2.04 21.04
CA LEU A 136 -4.10 -1.12 20.86
C LEU A 136 -3.67 0.35 20.90
N ASN A 137 -2.80 0.71 21.84
CA ASN A 137 -2.25 2.06 21.93
C ASN A 137 -1.38 2.40 20.70
N LEU A 138 -0.55 1.45 20.26
CA LEU A 138 0.28 1.62 19.06
C LEU A 138 -0.58 1.82 17.80
N PHE A 139 -1.72 1.12 17.72
CA PHE A 139 -2.66 1.29 16.63
C PHE A 139 -3.30 2.68 16.65
N CYS A 140 -3.74 3.16 17.83
CA CYS A 140 -4.28 4.51 17.94
C CYS A 140 -3.24 5.56 17.56
N PHE A 141 -1.97 5.39 17.98
CA PHE A 141 -0.87 6.24 17.54
C PHE A 141 -0.70 6.23 16.01
N ALA A 142 -0.59 5.06 15.39
CA ALA A 142 -0.40 4.94 13.94
C ALA A 142 -1.57 5.56 13.15
N MET A 143 -2.81 5.37 13.62
CA MET A 143 -3.97 5.98 12.99
C MET A 143 -3.99 7.50 13.19
N LEU A 144 -3.59 8.00 14.36
CA LEU A 144 -3.45 9.44 14.58
C LEU A 144 -2.37 10.06 13.68
N THR A 145 -1.23 9.38 13.50
CA THR A 145 -0.19 9.78 12.54
C THR A 145 -0.76 9.87 11.12
N LEU A 146 -1.58 8.90 10.71
CA LEU A 146 -2.21 8.87 9.39
C LEU A 146 -3.16 10.05 9.18
N VAL A 147 -4.07 10.29 10.12
CA VAL A 147 -5.11 11.33 9.95
C VAL A 147 -4.58 12.74 10.19
N MET A 148 -3.51 12.91 10.97
CA MET A 148 -2.90 14.21 11.21
C MET A 148 -1.80 14.56 10.22
N ALA A 149 -1.46 13.69 9.25
CA ALA A 149 -0.36 13.93 8.33
C ALA A 149 -0.58 15.18 7.44
N ASP A 150 0.42 16.06 7.32
CA ASP A 150 0.40 17.20 6.38
C ASP A 150 0.79 16.82 4.94
N ASN A 151 1.41 15.65 4.78
CA ASN A 151 1.92 15.18 3.50
C ASN A 151 1.78 13.65 3.35
N MET A 152 1.86 13.20 2.10
CA MET A 152 1.71 11.79 1.74
C MET A 152 2.76 10.88 2.39
N ALA A 153 3.98 11.37 2.66
CA ALA A 153 5.03 10.55 3.26
C ALA A 153 4.73 10.21 4.72
N VAL A 154 4.31 11.20 5.52
CA VAL A 154 3.87 10.96 6.91
C VAL A 154 2.58 10.14 6.94
N LEU A 155 1.66 10.39 6.00
CA LEU A 155 0.45 9.58 5.85
C LEU A 155 0.84 8.11 5.61
N PHE A 156 1.80 7.86 4.71
CA PHE A 156 2.30 6.52 4.43
C PHE A 156 2.94 5.86 5.65
N VAL A 157 3.68 6.59 6.49
CA VAL A 157 4.19 6.04 7.77
C VAL A 157 3.03 5.57 8.67
N GLY A 158 1.99 6.38 8.83
CA GLY A 158 0.79 5.98 9.56
C GLY A 158 0.08 4.80 8.91
N TRP A 159 0.02 4.77 7.58
CA TRP A 159 -0.58 3.73 6.74
C TRP A 159 0.07 2.35 6.89
N GLU A 160 1.41 2.32 6.90
CA GLU A 160 2.23 1.17 7.23
C GLU A 160 2.01 0.75 8.68
N GLY A 161 2.06 1.72 9.59
CA GLY A 161 1.90 1.52 11.04
C GLY A 161 0.57 0.84 11.38
N VAL A 162 -0.54 1.29 10.77
CA VAL A 162 -1.84 0.63 10.98
C VAL A 162 -1.87 -0.80 10.41
N GLY A 163 -1.18 -1.05 9.30
CA GLY A 163 -1.03 -2.39 8.71
C GLY A 163 -0.22 -3.35 9.58
N LEU A 164 0.84 -2.85 10.21
CA LEU A 164 1.62 -3.62 11.17
C LEU A 164 0.80 -3.92 12.43
N CYS A 165 0.12 -2.91 12.99
CA CYS A 165 -0.70 -3.09 14.18
C CYS A 165 -1.85 -4.07 13.94
N SER A 166 -2.50 -4.02 12.78
CA SER A 166 -3.54 -4.99 12.45
C SER A 166 -2.99 -6.41 12.32
N TYR A 167 -1.81 -6.59 11.72
CA TYR A 167 -1.16 -7.90 11.64
C TYR A 167 -0.94 -8.50 13.04
N LEU A 168 -0.37 -7.70 13.95
CA LEU A 168 -0.09 -8.11 15.33
C LEU A 168 -1.36 -8.41 16.14
N LEU A 169 -2.45 -7.68 15.89
CA LEU A 169 -3.70 -7.84 16.64
C LEU A 169 -4.62 -8.93 16.07
N ILE A 170 -4.62 -9.15 14.75
CA ILE A 170 -5.34 -10.27 14.13
C ILE A 170 -4.67 -11.59 14.54
N GLY A 171 -3.34 -11.66 14.40
CA GLY A 171 -2.52 -12.79 14.85
C GLY A 171 -2.21 -12.77 16.35
N PHE A 172 -3.04 -12.14 17.19
CA PHE A 172 -2.72 -11.99 18.62
C PHE A 172 -2.59 -13.35 19.33
N TRP A 173 -3.49 -14.28 19.02
CA TRP A 173 -3.41 -15.68 19.45
C TRP A 173 -2.68 -16.51 18.38
N PHE A 174 -1.41 -16.19 18.18
CA PHE A 174 -0.52 -16.77 17.16
C PHE A 174 -0.22 -18.26 17.33
N GLU A 175 -0.57 -18.87 18.47
CA GLU A 175 -0.42 -20.31 18.71
C GLU A 175 -1.42 -21.15 17.90
N ASP A 176 -2.51 -20.55 17.42
CA ASP A 176 -3.43 -21.16 16.48
C ASP A 176 -3.03 -20.77 15.04
N ASP A 177 -2.68 -21.76 14.23
CA ASP A 177 -2.27 -21.62 12.83
C ASP A 177 -3.31 -20.87 11.98
N LYS A 178 -4.61 -21.02 12.30
CA LYS A 178 -5.70 -20.32 11.62
C LYS A 178 -5.60 -18.81 11.87
N ASN A 179 -5.31 -18.40 13.10
CA ASN A 179 -5.19 -17.00 13.48
C ASN A 179 -3.91 -16.38 12.92
N ALA A 180 -2.79 -17.11 12.95
CA ALA A 180 -1.52 -16.67 12.36
C ALA A 180 -1.65 -16.49 10.83
N THR A 181 -2.29 -17.44 10.15
CA THR A 181 -2.51 -17.39 8.70
C THR A 181 -3.44 -16.23 8.31
N ALA A 182 -4.50 -15.98 9.09
CA ALA A 182 -5.38 -14.83 8.89
C ALA A 182 -4.63 -13.50 9.01
N GLY A 183 -3.75 -13.36 10.01
CA GLY A 183 -2.87 -12.20 10.17
C GLY A 183 -1.98 -12.00 8.94
N LYS A 184 -1.31 -13.06 8.49
CA LYS A 184 -0.45 -13.04 7.29
C LYS A 184 -1.22 -12.63 6.03
N LYS A 185 -2.39 -13.21 5.79
CA LYS A 185 -3.26 -12.86 4.63
C LYS A 185 -3.63 -11.39 4.65
N ALA A 186 -4.02 -10.84 5.81
CA ALA A 186 -4.30 -9.42 5.96
C ALA A 186 -3.08 -8.53 5.69
N PHE A 187 -1.89 -8.93 6.16
CA PHE A 187 -0.68 -8.16 5.91
C PHE A 187 -0.30 -8.14 4.43
N ILE A 188 -0.35 -9.28 3.75
CA ILE A 188 -0.02 -9.41 2.31
C ILE A 188 -1.02 -8.65 1.44
N ALA A 189 -2.33 -8.82 1.67
CA ALA A 189 -3.36 -8.14 0.89
C ALA A 189 -3.23 -6.60 1.00
N ASN A 190 -2.92 -6.10 2.19
CA ASN A 190 -2.63 -4.68 2.40
C ASN A 190 -1.33 -4.27 1.69
N ARG A 191 -0.28 -5.10 1.71
CA ARG A 191 0.99 -4.83 1.01
C ARG A 191 0.84 -4.60 -0.49
N ILE A 192 -0.04 -5.38 -1.13
CA ILE A 192 -0.37 -5.21 -2.55
C ILE A 192 -0.98 -3.84 -2.81
N GLY A 193 -1.91 -3.40 -1.94
CA GLY A 193 -2.45 -2.05 -2.01
C GLY A 193 -1.38 -0.98 -1.83
N ASP A 194 -0.50 -1.17 -0.85
CA ASP A 194 0.49 -0.19 -0.44
C ASP A 194 1.56 0.03 -1.52
N PHE A 195 1.82 -0.96 -2.37
CA PHE A 195 2.58 -0.79 -3.62
C PHE A 195 1.92 0.25 -4.56
N GLY A 196 0.61 0.19 -4.74
CA GLY A 196 -0.15 1.19 -5.51
C GLY A 196 0.01 2.60 -4.94
N LEU A 197 -0.04 2.73 -3.61
CA LEU A 197 0.16 4.03 -2.95
C LEU A 197 1.58 4.57 -3.14
N LEU A 198 2.60 3.72 -3.10
CA LEU A 198 3.99 4.10 -3.39
C LEU A 198 4.16 4.59 -4.84
N VAL A 199 3.56 3.89 -5.81
CA VAL A 199 3.56 4.31 -7.22
C VAL A 199 2.88 5.67 -7.36
N ALA A 200 1.72 5.87 -6.72
CA ALA A 200 1.03 7.15 -6.74
C ALA A 200 1.88 8.28 -6.15
N MET A 201 2.57 8.04 -5.03
CA MET A 201 3.47 9.02 -4.42
C MET A 201 4.62 9.39 -5.36
N ALA A 202 5.25 8.41 -6.01
CA ALA A 202 6.31 8.67 -6.98
C ALA A 202 5.81 9.53 -8.16
N MET A 203 4.63 9.21 -8.69
CA MET A 203 4.01 9.98 -9.77
C MET A 203 3.60 11.39 -9.33
N LEU A 204 3.00 11.55 -8.14
CA LEU A 204 2.66 12.87 -7.59
C LEU A 204 3.91 13.73 -7.41
N LEU A 205 4.99 13.15 -6.89
CA LEU A 205 6.27 13.84 -6.77
C LEU A 205 6.81 14.27 -8.15
N TYR A 206 6.69 13.41 -9.16
CA TYR A 206 7.13 13.69 -10.53
C TYR A 206 6.35 14.85 -11.18
N TYR A 207 5.02 14.85 -11.12
CA TYR A 207 4.17 15.84 -11.80
C TYR A 207 3.95 17.12 -10.99
N THR A 208 3.75 17.01 -9.67
CA THR A 208 3.40 18.17 -8.82
C THR A 208 4.61 18.78 -8.11
N GLY A 209 5.74 18.07 -8.05
CA GLY A 209 6.97 18.53 -7.41
C GLY A 209 6.94 18.51 -5.87
N SER A 210 5.92 17.93 -5.24
CA SER A 210 5.81 17.84 -3.78
C SER A 210 4.94 16.66 -3.33
N LEU A 211 5.08 16.28 -2.07
CA LEU A 211 4.17 15.33 -1.39
C LEU A 211 3.23 16.02 -0.38
N ARG A 212 3.32 17.35 -0.21
CA ARG A 212 2.42 18.11 0.67
C ARG A 212 1.06 18.29 0.03
N PHE A 213 -0.02 18.01 0.77
CA PHE A 213 -1.38 18.04 0.22
C PHE A 213 -1.76 19.40 -0.38
N GLU A 214 -1.36 20.49 0.27
CA GLU A 214 -1.58 21.86 -0.19
C GLU A 214 -0.92 22.13 -1.55
N ILE A 215 0.34 21.71 -1.72
CA ILE A 215 1.10 21.93 -2.96
C ILE A 215 0.59 21.00 -4.07
N ILE A 216 0.27 19.74 -3.75
CA ILE A 216 -0.38 18.81 -4.68
C ILE A 216 -1.67 19.43 -5.23
N SER A 217 -2.50 19.99 -4.34
CA SER A 217 -3.75 20.63 -4.71
C SER A 217 -3.54 21.90 -5.54
N ALA A 218 -2.51 22.70 -5.25
CA ALA A 218 -2.14 23.89 -6.02
C ALA A 218 -1.64 23.54 -7.43
N ASN A 219 -0.85 22.47 -7.55
CA ASN A 219 -0.23 22.02 -8.79
C ASN A 219 -1.01 20.89 -9.50
N ALA A 220 -2.26 20.61 -9.07
CA ALA A 220 -3.06 19.49 -9.59
C ALA A 220 -3.25 19.55 -11.11
N ARG A 221 -3.21 20.74 -11.71
CA ARG A 221 -3.28 20.94 -13.17
C ARG A 221 -2.15 20.28 -13.95
N ASN A 222 -0.98 20.07 -13.33
CA ASN A 222 0.13 19.33 -13.97
C ASN A 222 -0.21 17.83 -14.16
N LEU A 223 -1.23 17.32 -13.49
CA LEU A 223 -1.71 15.95 -13.66
C LEU A 223 -2.56 15.78 -14.92
N LEU A 224 -2.86 16.88 -15.64
CA LEU A 224 -3.51 16.86 -16.95
C LEU A 224 -2.51 16.65 -18.09
N ASP A 225 -1.26 16.29 -17.78
CA ASP A 225 -0.27 15.92 -18.80
C ASP A 225 -0.62 14.54 -19.38
N PRO A 226 -0.59 14.38 -20.72
CA PRO A 226 -0.91 13.12 -21.39
C PRO A 226 0.23 12.11 -21.19
N VAL A 227 -0.11 10.90 -20.80
CA VAL A 227 0.78 9.75 -20.68
C VAL A 227 0.38 8.71 -21.71
N THR A 228 1.34 8.31 -22.54
CA THR A 228 1.11 7.21 -23.49
C THR A 228 1.28 5.88 -22.75
N VAL A 229 0.21 5.08 -22.74
CA VAL A 229 0.21 3.74 -22.12
C VAL A 229 0.17 2.70 -23.23
N TRP A 230 1.12 1.77 -23.19
CA TRP A 230 1.18 0.67 -24.14
C TRP A 230 0.54 -0.58 -23.53
N PRO A 231 -0.34 -1.29 -24.27
CA PRO A 231 -0.97 -2.52 -23.78
C PRO A 231 0.05 -3.63 -23.48
N PHE A 232 1.09 -3.76 -24.31
CA PHE A 232 2.14 -4.77 -24.19
C PHE A 232 3.46 -4.24 -24.74
N GLY A 233 4.44 -3.98 -23.87
CA GLY A 233 5.78 -3.53 -24.30
C GLY A 233 5.77 -2.21 -25.08
N ASN A 234 6.94 -1.73 -25.49
CA ASN A 234 7.07 -0.53 -26.32
C ASN A 234 6.85 -0.90 -27.81
N LEU A 235 5.74 -1.58 -28.12
CA LEU A 235 5.44 -2.06 -29.47
C LEU A 235 5.22 -0.86 -30.42
N PRO A 236 5.69 -0.92 -31.68
CA PRO A 236 5.44 0.13 -32.67
C PRO A 236 3.95 0.23 -33.01
N LEU A 237 3.46 1.43 -33.33
CA LEU A 237 2.11 1.58 -33.91
C LEU A 237 2.02 0.81 -35.23
N GLU A 238 0.81 0.40 -35.63
CA GLU A 238 0.61 -0.31 -36.91
C GLU A 238 1.29 0.41 -38.08
N ALA A 239 1.10 1.73 -38.20
CA ALA A 239 1.73 2.55 -39.23
C ALA A 239 3.27 2.58 -39.14
N GLN A 240 3.83 2.54 -37.94
CA GLN A 240 5.29 2.49 -37.73
C GLN A 240 5.85 1.12 -38.08
N TRP A 241 5.12 0.05 -37.74
CA TRP A 241 5.51 -1.32 -38.07
C TRP A 241 5.41 -1.58 -39.57
N ASP A 242 4.36 -1.08 -40.24
CA ASP A 242 4.21 -1.17 -41.70
C ASP A 242 5.33 -0.43 -42.44
N ALA A 243 5.75 0.72 -41.93
CA ALA A 243 6.89 1.45 -42.48
C ALA A 243 8.22 0.69 -42.30
N GLN A 244 8.37 -0.09 -41.22
CA GLN A 244 9.54 -0.93 -40.97
C GLN A 244 9.51 -2.26 -41.73
N ASN A 245 8.32 -2.75 -42.13
CA ASN A 245 8.12 -4.06 -42.76
C ASN A 245 7.34 -3.95 -44.09
N PRO A 246 7.86 -3.23 -45.10
CA PRO A 246 7.16 -2.99 -46.36
C PRO A 246 6.90 -4.26 -47.18
N GLY A 247 7.68 -5.33 -46.96
CA GLY A 247 7.56 -6.62 -47.68
C GLY A 247 6.72 -7.70 -46.98
N ALA A 248 6.10 -7.41 -45.83
CA ALA A 248 5.29 -8.39 -45.10
C ALA A 248 4.00 -8.76 -45.88
N ASN A 249 3.69 -10.06 -45.96
CA ASN A 249 2.50 -10.55 -46.67
C ASN A 249 1.20 -10.27 -45.88
N ALA A 250 0.06 -10.22 -46.57
CA ALA A 250 -1.22 -9.80 -45.98
C ALA A 250 -1.67 -10.68 -44.79
N ALA A 251 -1.39 -11.98 -44.82
CA ALA A 251 -1.74 -12.90 -43.73
C ALA A 251 -0.91 -12.63 -42.47
N TYR A 252 0.39 -12.37 -42.62
CA TYR A 252 1.27 -12.01 -41.52
C TYR A 252 0.94 -10.62 -40.96
N LYS A 253 0.65 -9.64 -41.83
CA LYS A 253 0.17 -8.32 -41.41
C LYS A 253 -1.11 -8.41 -40.58
N ALA A 254 -2.10 -9.20 -41.02
CA ALA A 254 -3.35 -9.38 -40.28
C ALA A 254 -3.15 -9.98 -38.88
N ILE A 255 -2.22 -10.93 -38.73
CA ILE A 255 -1.87 -11.51 -37.43
C ILE A 255 -1.18 -10.45 -36.55
N VAL A 256 -0.24 -9.69 -37.10
CA VAL A 256 0.52 -8.69 -36.32
C VAL A 256 -0.35 -7.49 -35.94
N HIS A 257 -1.16 -6.95 -36.86
CA HIS A 257 -2.12 -5.88 -36.62
C HIS A 257 -3.15 -6.26 -35.54
N ALA A 258 -3.50 -7.55 -35.39
CA ALA A 258 -4.35 -7.99 -34.28
C ALA A 258 -3.74 -7.73 -32.88
N PHE A 259 -2.43 -7.51 -32.79
CA PHE A 259 -1.72 -7.23 -31.53
C PHE A 259 -1.10 -5.82 -31.47
N LEU A 260 -1.07 -5.08 -32.58
CA LEU A 260 -0.52 -3.73 -32.62
C LEU A 260 -1.64 -2.67 -32.48
N PRO A 261 -1.43 -1.60 -31.71
CA PRO A 261 -2.42 -0.53 -31.64
C PRO A 261 -2.34 0.41 -32.86
N GLU A 262 -3.50 0.72 -33.44
CA GLU A 262 -3.64 1.75 -34.49
C GLU A 262 -3.23 3.15 -33.99
N LYS A 263 -3.58 3.48 -32.74
CA LYS A 263 -3.31 4.78 -32.11
C LYS A 263 -2.79 4.60 -30.68
N PRO A 264 -1.90 5.49 -30.20
CA PRO A 264 -1.42 5.44 -28.83
C PRO A 264 -2.58 5.70 -27.86
N VAL A 265 -2.77 4.80 -26.89
CA VAL A 265 -3.73 5.03 -25.80
C VAL A 265 -3.12 6.08 -24.88
N GLN A 266 -3.66 7.30 -24.96
CA GLN A 266 -3.25 8.38 -24.07
C GLN A 266 -4.21 8.46 -22.89
N VAL A 267 -3.65 8.57 -21.70
CA VAL A 267 -4.40 8.80 -20.46
C VAL A 267 -3.78 9.96 -19.70
N TYR A 268 -4.60 10.72 -19.00
CA TYR A 268 -4.07 11.73 -18.10
C TYR A 268 -3.29 11.10 -16.95
N ALA A 269 -2.19 11.74 -16.56
CA ALA A 269 -1.44 11.36 -15.36
C ALA A 269 -2.35 11.28 -14.11
N SER A 270 -3.36 12.16 -14.00
CA SER A 270 -4.38 12.14 -12.94
C SER A 270 -5.11 10.79 -12.84
N THR A 271 -5.36 10.13 -13.98
CA THR A 271 -6.05 8.84 -14.02
C THR A 271 -5.18 7.71 -13.49
N LEU A 272 -3.92 7.68 -13.92
CA LEU A 272 -2.96 6.69 -13.44
C LEU A 272 -2.66 6.87 -11.95
N VAL A 273 -2.45 8.11 -11.50
CA VAL A 273 -2.31 8.44 -10.08
C VAL A 273 -3.57 8.02 -9.32
N GLY A 274 -4.76 8.37 -9.80
CA GLY A 274 -6.03 8.02 -9.17
C GLY A 274 -6.23 6.51 -9.03
N TRP A 275 -5.92 5.71 -10.05
CA TRP A 275 -5.97 4.26 -9.98
C TRP A 275 -4.92 3.66 -9.03
N ALA A 276 -3.70 4.17 -9.05
CA ALA A 276 -2.64 3.73 -8.12
C ALA A 276 -2.99 4.05 -6.66
N MET A 277 -3.54 5.25 -6.39
CA MET A 277 -4.05 5.63 -5.06
C MET A 277 -5.25 4.78 -4.66
N PHE A 278 -6.16 4.51 -5.60
CA PHE A 278 -7.32 3.65 -5.35
C PHE A 278 -6.92 2.22 -5.05
N LEU A 279 -5.88 1.67 -5.67
CA LEU A 279 -5.34 0.34 -5.32
C LEU A 279 -4.88 0.30 -3.85
N GLY A 280 -4.21 1.36 -3.38
CA GLY A 280 -3.91 1.56 -1.96
C GLY A 280 -5.16 1.55 -1.10
N ALA A 281 -6.11 2.43 -1.42
CA ALA A 281 -7.37 2.54 -0.69
C ALA A 281 -8.15 1.22 -0.67
N ALA A 282 -8.15 0.46 -1.78
CA ALA A 282 -8.85 -0.81 -1.91
C ALA A 282 -8.28 -1.89 -0.99
N GLY A 283 -6.94 -1.93 -0.80
CA GLY A 283 -6.29 -2.84 0.13
C GLY A 283 -6.79 -2.64 1.58
N LYS A 284 -6.67 -1.42 2.11
CA LYS A 284 -7.06 -1.11 3.50
C LYS A 284 -8.57 -1.11 3.73
N SER A 285 -9.35 -0.64 2.77
CA SER A 285 -10.82 -0.56 2.87
C SER A 285 -11.55 -1.78 2.30
N ALA A 286 -10.82 -2.89 2.10
CA ALA A 286 -11.38 -4.17 1.67
C ALA A 286 -12.34 -4.02 0.48
N GLN A 287 -11.95 -3.27 -0.55
CA GLN A 287 -12.73 -3.15 -1.79
C GLN A 287 -12.41 -4.30 -2.72
N ILE A 288 -13.32 -4.62 -3.65
CA ILE A 288 -13.00 -5.55 -4.72
C ILE A 288 -11.78 -5.01 -5.50
N PRO A 289 -10.72 -5.81 -5.71
CA PRO A 289 -10.71 -7.27 -5.51
C PRO A 289 -10.05 -7.73 -4.18
N LEU A 290 -9.46 -6.81 -3.40
CA LEU A 290 -8.67 -7.09 -2.18
C LEU A 290 -9.49 -7.22 -0.87
N TYR A 291 -10.77 -7.57 -0.93
CA TYR A 291 -11.63 -7.62 0.27
C TYR A 291 -11.44 -8.89 1.14
N VAL A 292 -10.86 -9.94 0.58
CA VAL A 292 -10.83 -11.31 1.13
C VAL A 292 -10.20 -11.45 2.52
N TRP A 293 -9.36 -10.51 2.95
CA TRP A 293 -8.71 -10.58 4.24
C TRP A 293 -9.61 -10.18 5.41
N LEU A 294 -10.61 -9.31 5.19
CA LEU A 294 -11.38 -8.71 6.28
C LEU A 294 -12.28 -9.71 7.02
N PRO A 295 -12.96 -10.65 6.35
CA PRO A 295 -13.71 -11.71 7.04
C PRO A 295 -12.80 -12.64 7.87
N ASP A 296 -11.59 -12.92 7.39
CA ASP A 296 -10.62 -13.77 8.09
C ASP A 296 -9.98 -13.05 9.28
N ALA A 297 -9.90 -11.71 9.25
CA ALA A 297 -9.47 -10.89 10.37
C ALA A 297 -10.35 -11.07 11.64
N MET A 298 -11.52 -11.71 11.49
CA MET A 298 -12.38 -12.09 12.62
C MET A 298 -11.79 -13.21 13.48
N ALA A 299 -10.66 -13.79 13.10
CA ALA A 299 -9.83 -14.64 13.97
C ALA A 299 -9.38 -13.92 15.26
N GLY A 300 -9.10 -12.61 15.18
CA GLY A 300 -8.59 -11.84 16.31
C GLY A 300 -9.62 -11.58 17.42
N PRO A 301 -9.18 -11.07 18.59
CA PRO A 301 -10.08 -10.74 19.70
C PRO A 301 -11.16 -9.73 19.28
N THR A 302 -12.38 -9.89 19.78
CA THR A 302 -13.53 -9.06 19.35
C THR A 302 -13.36 -7.54 19.52
N PRO A 303 -12.69 -7.01 20.57
CA PRO A 303 -12.41 -5.58 20.65
C PRO A 303 -11.49 -5.07 19.53
N VAL A 304 -10.61 -5.92 19.00
CA VAL A 304 -9.78 -5.60 17.82
C VAL A 304 -10.67 -5.44 16.59
N SER A 305 -11.62 -6.35 16.39
CA SER A 305 -12.60 -6.24 15.30
C SER A 305 -13.37 -4.93 15.39
N ALA A 306 -13.81 -4.52 16.58
CA ALA A 306 -14.44 -3.22 16.77
C ALA A 306 -13.52 -2.06 16.36
N LEU A 307 -12.24 -2.07 16.75
CA LEU A 307 -11.29 -1.00 16.43
C LEU A 307 -11.01 -0.91 14.92
N ILE A 308 -10.65 -2.05 14.30
CA ILE A 308 -10.33 -2.14 12.86
C ILE A 308 -11.49 -1.66 11.99
N HIS A 309 -12.73 -2.05 12.35
CA HIS A 309 -13.90 -1.81 11.52
C HIS A 309 -14.61 -0.48 11.77
N ALA A 310 -14.39 0.13 12.94
CA ALA A 310 -15.08 1.37 13.30
C ALA A 310 -14.22 2.61 13.10
N ALA A 311 -13.02 2.63 13.69
CA ALA A 311 -12.30 3.88 13.92
C ALA A 311 -11.00 4.01 13.13
N THR A 312 -10.41 2.90 12.66
CA THR A 312 -9.02 2.91 12.17
C THR A 312 -8.89 2.42 10.73
N MET A 313 -8.47 1.17 10.55
CA MET A 313 -7.87 0.66 9.32
C MET A 313 -8.80 0.77 8.11
N VAL A 314 -10.04 0.31 8.23
CA VAL A 314 -10.92 0.23 7.05
C VAL A 314 -11.37 1.61 6.55
N THR A 315 -11.32 2.63 7.41
CA THR A 315 -11.69 4.01 7.06
C THR A 315 -10.56 4.79 6.40
N ALA A 316 -9.32 4.30 6.50
CA ALA A 316 -8.14 4.97 5.96
C ALA A 316 -8.21 5.18 4.44
N GLY A 317 -8.75 4.22 3.68
CA GLY A 317 -8.92 4.36 2.23
C GLY A 317 -9.90 5.46 1.84
N VAL A 318 -11.06 5.52 2.50
CA VAL A 318 -12.03 6.62 2.29
C VAL A 318 -11.41 7.97 2.65
N TYR A 319 -10.70 8.02 3.78
CA TYR A 319 -9.99 9.22 4.22
C TYR A 319 -8.95 9.69 3.18
N LEU A 320 -8.14 8.76 2.63
CA LEU A 320 -7.16 9.07 1.59
C LEU A 320 -7.82 9.67 0.34
N VAL A 321 -8.89 9.04 -0.17
CA VAL A 321 -9.60 9.52 -1.37
C VAL A 321 -10.23 10.89 -1.12
N ALA A 322 -10.85 11.09 0.06
CA ALA A 322 -11.44 12.39 0.43
C ALA A 322 -10.37 13.49 0.59
N ARG A 323 -9.26 13.19 1.29
CA ARG A 323 -8.12 14.08 1.51
C ARG A 323 -7.44 14.49 0.20
N THR A 324 -7.48 13.61 -0.80
CA THR A 324 -6.89 13.85 -2.13
C THR A 324 -7.94 14.09 -3.21
N SER A 325 -9.13 14.57 -2.82
CA SER A 325 -10.22 14.93 -3.72
C SER A 325 -9.78 15.78 -4.92
N SER A 326 -8.88 16.75 -4.70
CA SER A 326 -8.30 17.58 -5.78
C SER A 326 -7.61 16.79 -6.91
N VAL A 327 -7.07 15.61 -6.62
CA VAL A 327 -6.46 14.72 -7.63
C VAL A 327 -7.54 13.93 -8.37
N PHE A 328 -8.49 13.36 -7.63
CA PHE A 328 -9.58 12.55 -8.20
C PHE A 328 -10.51 13.38 -9.09
N LEU A 329 -10.79 14.64 -8.72
CA LEU A 329 -11.60 15.55 -9.53
C LEU A 329 -11.00 15.86 -10.91
N MET A 330 -9.68 15.68 -11.09
CA MET A 330 -9.00 15.81 -12.38
C MET A 330 -9.09 14.54 -13.24
N SER A 331 -9.72 13.46 -12.75
CA SER A 331 -9.93 12.23 -13.51
C SER A 331 -11.35 11.69 -13.32
N PRO A 332 -12.27 11.99 -14.28
CA PRO A 332 -13.59 11.37 -14.29
C PRO A 332 -13.54 9.84 -14.35
N ALA A 333 -12.53 9.27 -15.02
CA ALA A 333 -12.30 7.84 -15.11
C ALA A 333 -11.99 7.23 -13.73
N ALA A 334 -11.04 7.80 -12.98
CA ALA A 334 -10.71 7.31 -11.64
C ALA A 334 -11.89 7.42 -10.69
N MET A 335 -12.64 8.52 -10.72
CA MET A 335 -13.87 8.68 -9.93
C MET A 335 -14.93 7.63 -10.27
N ALA A 336 -15.13 7.33 -11.56
CA ALA A 336 -16.05 6.30 -12.00
C ALA A 336 -15.61 4.91 -11.51
N THR A 337 -14.31 4.60 -11.58
CA THR A 337 -13.74 3.36 -11.03
C THR A 337 -14.05 3.21 -9.54
N VAL A 338 -13.81 4.27 -8.75
CA VAL A 338 -14.10 4.32 -7.30
C VAL A 338 -15.59 4.04 -7.04
N ALA A 339 -16.49 4.70 -7.77
CA ALA A 339 -17.94 4.56 -7.57
C ALA A 339 -18.47 3.18 -8.00
N VAL A 340 -18.02 2.67 -9.14
CA VAL A 340 -18.44 1.36 -9.68
C VAL A 340 -17.95 0.22 -8.80
N ILE A 341 -16.68 0.25 -8.39
CA ILE A 341 -16.12 -0.77 -7.50
C ILE A 341 -16.75 -0.69 -6.12
N GLY A 342 -17.01 0.52 -5.60
CA GLY A 342 -17.77 0.70 -4.36
C GLY A 342 -19.16 0.09 -4.44
N THR A 343 -19.87 0.30 -5.55
CA THR A 343 -21.21 -0.28 -5.80
C THR A 343 -21.16 -1.81 -5.88
N ALA A 344 -20.22 -2.36 -6.63
CA ALA A 344 -20.03 -3.80 -6.74
C ALA A 344 -19.70 -4.42 -5.38
N THR A 345 -18.79 -3.80 -4.62
CA THR A 345 -18.39 -4.22 -3.27
C THR A 345 -19.58 -4.20 -2.32
N ALA A 346 -20.40 -3.13 -2.36
CA ALA A 346 -21.60 -2.99 -1.54
C ALA A 346 -22.58 -4.16 -1.73
N LEU A 347 -22.91 -4.48 -2.99
CA LEU A 347 -23.82 -5.55 -3.35
C LEU A 347 -23.25 -6.94 -3.04
N PHE A 348 -22.00 -7.16 -3.44
CA PHE A 348 -21.36 -8.47 -3.34
C PHE A 348 -21.21 -8.90 -1.88
N ALA A 349 -20.69 -8.02 -1.03
CA ALA A 349 -20.56 -8.31 0.40
C ALA A 349 -21.93 -8.48 1.09
N ALA A 350 -22.94 -7.70 0.69
CA ALA A 350 -24.27 -7.83 1.24
C ALA A 350 -24.91 -9.19 0.89
N SER A 351 -24.65 -9.72 -0.31
CA SER A 351 -25.10 -11.04 -0.73
C SER A 351 -24.52 -12.16 0.11
N ILE A 352 -23.21 -12.11 0.42
CA ILE A 352 -22.55 -13.11 1.25
C ILE A 352 -23.16 -13.11 2.65
N GLY A 353 -23.41 -11.92 3.23
CA GLY A 353 -23.99 -11.77 4.57
C GLY A 353 -25.34 -12.46 4.78
N LEU A 354 -26.12 -12.72 3.71
CA LEU A 354 -27.44 -13.36 3.81
C LEU A 354 -27.41 -14.74 4.47
N PHE A 355 -26.39 -15.54 4.18
CA PHE A 355 -26.30 -16.95 4.60
C PHE A 355 -25.13 -17.26 5.55
N GLN A 356 -24.38 -16.25 5.99
CA GLN A 356 -23.28 -16.45 6.95
C GLN A 356 -23.82 -16.76 8.36
N ASN A 357 -23.29 -17.79 9.02
CA ASN A 357 -23.78 -18.24 10.33
C ASN A 357 -22.96 -17.71 11.52
N ASP A 358 -21.73 -17.30 11.26
CA ASP A 358 -20.85 -16.68 12.24
C ASP A 358 -21.23 -15.20 12.45
N LEU A 359 -21.54 -14.84 13.71
CA LEU A 359 -21.98 -13.51 14.07
C LEU A 359 -20.95 -12.44 13.72
N LYS A 360 -19.65 -12.68 13.97
CA LYS A 360 -18.57 -11.73 13.65
C LYS A 360 -18.37 -11.60 12.15
N LYS A 361 -18.43 -12.69 11.39
CA LYS A 361 -18.30 -12.64 9.92
C LYS A 361 -19.46 -11.90 9.26
N VAL A 362 -20.70 -12.04 9.75
CA VAL A 362 -21.83 -11.21 9.29
C VAL A 362 -21.53 -9.72 9.51
N LEU A 363 -20.97 -9.37 10.67
CA LEU A 363 -20.57 -7.99 10.98
C LEU A 363 -19.39 -7.51 10.12
N ALA A 364 -18.46 -8.39 9.76
CA ALA A 364 -17.35 -8.09 8.87
C ALA A 364 -17.81 -7.82 7.42
N TYR A 365 -18.62 -8.70 6.84
CA TYR A 365 -19.18 -8.50 5.49
C TYR A 365 -20.08 -7.26 5.42
N SER A 366 -20.82 -6.99 6.49
CA SER A 366 -21.58 -5.76 6.55
C SER A 366 -20.69 -4.52 6.66
N THR A 367 -19.44 -4.62 7.11
CA THR A 367 -18.48 -3.50 7.01
C THR A 367 -17.95 -3.36 5.59
N VAL A 368 -17.59 -4.46 4.92
CA VAL A 368 -17.22 -4.44 3.49
C VAL A 368 -18.30 -3.74 2.67
N SER A 369 -19.57 -4.09 2.91
CA SER A 369 -20.71 -3.49 2.22
C SER A 369 -20.85 -1.98 2.49
N GLN A 370 -20.73 -1.55 3.76
CA GLN A 370 -20.84 -0.13 4.13
C GLN A 370 -19.67 0.71 3.64
N LEU A 371 -18.46 0.15 3.60
CA LEU A 371 -17.33 0.79 2.91
C LEU A 371 -17.65 0.97 1.42
N GLY A 372 -18.27 -0.02 0.78
CA GLY A 372 -18.79 0.13 -0.58
C GLY A 372 -19.67 1.37 -0.74
N PHE A 373 -20.62 1.63 0.17
CA PHE A 373 -21.41 2.88 0.18
C PHE A 373 -20.54 4.12 0.37
N MET A 374 -19.57 4.11 1.28
CA MET A 374 -18.65 5.25 1.46
C MET A 374 -17.86 5.56 0.18
N PHE A 375 -17.41 4.52 -0.53
CA PHE A 375 -16.73 4.60 -1.82
C PHE A 375 -17.65 5.08 -2.95
N ILE A 376 -18.94 4.71 -2.94
CA ILE A 376 -19.94 5.36 -3.80
C ILE A 376 -19.93 6.88 -3.54
N GLY A 377 -20.03 7.31 -2.28
CA GLY A 377 -20.07 8.72 -1.91
C GLY A 377 -18.88 9.52 -2.43
N VAL A 378 -17.65 9.08 -2.10
CA VAL A 378 -16.43 9.77 -2.59
C VAL A 378 -16.23 9.61 -4.10
N GLY A 379 -16.71 8.52 -4.72
CA GLY A 379 -16.60 8.26 -6.15
C GLY A 379 -17.55 9.10 -7.01
N VAL A 380 -18.73 9.46 -6.52
CA VAL A 380 -19.68 10.37 -7.21
C VAL A 380 -19.41 11.85 -6.92
N GLY A 381 -18.32 12.15 -6.21
CA GLY A 381 -17.91 13.51 -5.83
C GLY A 381 -18.58 14.05 -4.56
N ALA A 382 -19.42 13.27 -3.90
CA ALA A 382 -20.05 13.63 -2.63
C ALA A 382 -19.12 13.30 -1.44
N PHE A 383 -17.94 13.92 -1.41
CA PHE A 383 -16.90 13.60 -0.43
C PHE A 383 -17.35 13.82 1.01
N ALA A 384 -18.13 14.88 1.27
CA ALA A 384 -18.66 15.17 2.60
C ALA A 384 -19.63 14.08 3.07
N ALA A 385 -20.57 13.65 2.22
CA ALA A 385 -21.51 12.57 2.53
C ALA A 385 -20.79 11.22 2.77
N GLY A 386 -19.83 10.88 1.90
CA GLY A 386 -19.00 9.67 2.05
C GLY A 386 -18.23 9.66 3.38
N PHE A 387 -17.61 10.80 3.73
CA PHE A 387 -16.90 10.97 5.00
C PHE A 387 -17.85 11.02 6.21
N PHE A 388 -19.03 11.60 6.08
CA PHE A 388 -20.03 11.61 7.15
C PHE A 388 -20.53 10.19 7.46
N HIS A 389 -20.66 9.34 6.45
CA HIS A 389 -20.96 7.94 6.69
C HIS A 389 -19.81 7.21 7.41
N VAL A 390 -18.55 7.51 7.14
CA VAL A 390 -17.40 7.03 7.95
C VAL A 390 -17.59 7.40 9.42
N PHE A 391 -17.93 8.67 9.70
CA PHE A 391 -18.13 9.17 11.05
C PHE A 391 -19.27 8.45 11.79
N THR A 392 -20.46 8.36 11.19
CA THR A 392 -21.62 7.70 11.82
C THR A 392 -21.40 6.19 11.98
N HIS A 393 -20.74 5.56 11.00
CA HIS A 393 -20.40 4.14 11.00
C HIS A 393 -19.50 3.74 12.16
N ALA A 394 -18.58 4.60 12.57
CA ALA A 394 -17.73 4.34 13.71
C ALA A 394 -18.54 4.01 14.98
N PHE A 395 -19.66 4.69 15.22
CA PHE A 395 -20.46 4.47 16.43
C PHE A 395 -21.27 3.18 16.36
N PHE A 396 -22.11 3.02 15.33
CA PHE A 396 -22.99 1.85 15.26
C PHE A 396 -22.21 0.55 14.99
N LYS A 397 -21.06 0.58 14.30
CA LYS A 397 -20.23 -0.62 14.15
C LYS A 397 -19.47 -1.00 15.39
N ALA A 398 -18.87 -0.03 16.09
CA ALA A 398 -18.25 -0.33 17.37
C ALA A 398 -19.29 -0.93 18.32
N CYS A 399 -20.51 -0.38 18.37
CA CYS A 399 -21.59 -0.94 19.18
C CYS A 399 -21.96 -2.37 18.76
N LEU A 400 -22.10 -2.66 17.46
CA LEU A 400 -22.42 -4.00 16.97
C LEU A 400 -21.32 -5.02 17.27
N PHE A 401 -20.05 -4.69 17.03
CA PHE A 401 -18.94 -5.60 17.30
C PHE A 401 -18.73 -5.83 18.79
N LEU A 402 -18.77 -4.78 19.61
CA LEU A 402 -18.67 -4.92 21.06
C LEU A 402 -19.89 -5.66 21.62
N GLY A 403 -21.09 -5.43 21.09
CA GLY A 403 -22.30 -6.15 21.49
C GLY A 403 -22.26 -7.63 21.11
N ALA A 404 -21.73 -7.96 19.93
CA ALA A 404 -21.41 -9.35 19.56
C ALA A 404 -20.35 -9.93 20.51
N GLY A 405 -19.35 -9.16 20.91
CA GLY A 405 -18.36 -9.56 21.91
C GLY A 405 -19.00 -9.89 23.26
N SER A 406 -19.98 -9.10 23.72
CA SER A 406 -20.74 -9.37 24.94
C SER A 406 -21.51 -10.69 24.83
N VAL A 407 -22.16 -10.94 23.69
CA VAL A 407 -22.84 -12.21 23.41
C VAL A 407 -21.84 -13.38 23.43
N ILE A 408 -20.72 -13.25 22.70
CA ILE A 408 -19.69 -14.29 22.62
C ILE A 408 -19.10 -14.58 24.00
N HIS A 409 -18.84 -13.55 24.81
CA HIS A 409 -18.35 -13.70 26.17
C HIS A 409 -19.35 -14.48 27.06
N ALA A 410 -20.65 -14.21 26.92
CA ALA A 410 -21.69 -14.97 27.61
C ALA A 410 -21.77 -16.43 27.13
N MET A 411 -21.57 -16.70 25.84
CA MET A 411 -21.53 -18.06 25.29
C MET A 411 -20.28 -18.85 25.73
N HIS A 412 -19.14 -18.16 25.92
CA HIS A 412 -17.89 -18.74 26.44
C HIS A 412 -17.98 -19.23 27.89
N ALA A 413 -19.09 -18.94 28.61
CA ALA A 413 -19.35 -19.53 29.91
C ALA A 413 -19.44 -21.07 29.85
N ARG A 414 -19.74 -21.65 28.69
CA ARG A 414 -19.78 -23.11 28.49
C ARG A 414 -19.12 -23.61 27.21
N ILE A 415 -19.18 -22.84 26.12
CA ILE A 415 -18.61 -23.20 24.82
C ILE A 415 -17.24 -22.51 24.68
N HIS A 416 -16.16 -23.24 25.01
CA HIS A 416 -14.80 -22.71 24.92
C HIS A 416 -14.23 -22.70 23.49
N ASP A 417 -14.85 -23.47 22.58
CA ASP A 417 -14.55 -23.41 21.15
C ASP A 417 -14.99 -22.05 20.59
N THR A 418 -14.02 -21.32 20.04
CA THR A 418 -14.21 -19.96 19.53
C THR A 418 -15.15 -19.93 18.32
N ASP A 419 -15.11 -20.92 17.44
CA ASP A 419 -15.98 -20.96 16.26
C ASP A 419 -17.42 -21.32 16.66
N LYS A 420 -17.58 -22.28 17.57
CA LYS A 420 -18.93 -22.69 18.04
C LYS A 420 -19.63 -21.62 18.87
N SER A 421 -18.90 -20.84 19.65
CA SER A 421 -19.45 -19.73 20.45
C SER A 421 -19.87 -18.52 19.61
N GLN A 422 -19.31 -18.38 18.41
CA GLN A 422 -19.64 -17.32 17.44
C GLN A 422 -20.79 -17.71 16.48
N ASP A 423 -21.10 -19.01 16.38
CA ASP A 423 -22.16 -19.53 15.52
C ASP A 423 -23.56 -19.19 16.08
N MET A 424 -24.34 -18.42 15.31
CA MET A 424 -25.69 -17.99 15.69
C MET A 424 -26.69 -19.15 15.83
N ARG A 425 -26.39 -20.32 15.27
CA ARG A 425 -27.21 -21.53 15.43
C ARG A 425 -27.21 -22.02 16.87
N ASN A 426 -26.11 -21.81 17.60
CA ASN A 426 -25.95 -22.13 19.01
C ASN A 426 -26.45 -21.02 19.95
N MET A 427 -27.00 -19.92 19.42
CA MET A 427 -27.53 -18.80 20.21
C MET A 427 -29.06 -18.87 20.32
N GLY A 428 -29.74 -17.74 20.58
CA GLY A 428 -31.20 -17.65 20.67
C GLY A 428 -31.69 -17.37 22.08
N GLY A 429 -32.86 -16.74 22.21
CA GLY A 429 -33.49 -16.46 23.51
C GLY A 429 -32.71 -15.56 24.47
N LEU A 430 -31.55 -15.03 24.07
CA LEU A 430 -30.66 -14.24 24.93
C LEU A 430 -31.28 -12.92 25.40
N ARG A 431 -32.35 -12.46 24.75
CA ARG A 431 -33.07 -11.24 25.15
C ARG A 431 -33.56 -11.21 26.61
N LYS A 432 -33.74 -12.39 27.23
CA LYS A 432 -34.17 -12.53 28.63
C LYS A 432 -33.02 -12.37 29.62
N TYR A 433 -31.80 -12.61 29.16
CA TYR A 433 -30.60 -12.69 30.00
C TYR A 433 -29.69 -11.47 29.84
N MET A 434 -29.71 -10.83 28.66
CA MET A 434 -28.84 -9.70 28.30
C MET A 434 -29.66 -8.51 27.76
N PRO A 435 -30.49 -7.85 28.57
CA PRO A 435 -31.41 -6.82 28.10
C PRO A 435 -30.70 -5.57 27.57
N LEU A 436 -29.58 -5.16 28.16
CA LEU A 436 -28.84 -3.96 27.73
C LEU A 436 -28.12 -4.23 26.42
N THR A 437 -27.44 -5.37 26.33
CA THR A 437 -26.76 -5.80 25.09
C THR A 437 -27.77 -5.94 23.95
N ARG A 438 -28.97 -6.48 24.19
CA ARG A 438 -29.99 -6.58 23.13
C ARG A 438 -30.42 -5.22 22.60
N TRP A 439 -30.67 -4.23 23.46
CA TRP A 439 -31.24 -2.95 23.05
C TRP A 439 -30.21 -2.10 22.32
N THR A 440 -28.97 -2.07 22.83
CA THR A 440 -27.85 -1.38 22.17
C THR A 440 -27.53 -2.00 20.80
N PHE A 441 -27.54 -3.34 20.70
CA PHE A 441 -27.38 -4.04 19.43
C PHE A 441 -28.54 -3.76 18.46
N LEU A 442 -29.78 -3.74 18.95
CA LEU A 442 -30.97 -3.45 18.14
C LEU A 442 -30.98 -2.02 17.59
N ILE A 443 -30.69 -1.03 18.43
CA ILE A 443 -30.58 0.39 18.01
C ILE A 443 -29.54 0.51 16.90
N SER A 444 -28.41 -0.18 17.05
CA SER A 444 -27.34 -0.17 16.04
C SER A 444 -27.74 -0.91 14.76
N CYS A 445 -28.57 -1.97 14.85
CA CYS A 445 -29.17 -2.63 13.68
C CYS A 445 -30.12 -1.71 12.92
N PHE A 446 -30.95 -0.93 13.63
CA PHE A 446 -31.79 0.08 12.98
C PHE A 446 -30.94 1.18 12.33
N ALA A 447 -29.87 1.63 13.02
CA ALA A 447 -28.99 2.67 12.50
C ALA A 447 -28.30 2.20 11.20
N ILE A 448 -27.62 1.06 11.19
CA ILE A 448 -26.94 0.55 9.99
C ILE A 448 -27.90 0.20 8.83
N ALA A 449 -29.15 -0.14 9.15
CA ALA A 449 -30.18 -0.45 8.15
C ALA A 449 -30.79 0.80 7.50
N GLY A 450 -30.55 2.01 8.04
CA GLY A 450 -31.09 3.25 7.50
C GLY A 450 -32.49 3.61 8.02
N ALA A 451 -32.85 3.17 9.24
CA ALA A 451 -34.16 3.49 9.80
C ALA A 451 -34.28 4.98 10.21
N PRO A 452 -35.32 5.72 9.78
CA PRO A 452 -35.57 7.08 10.27
C PRO A 452 -35.92 7.08 11.76
N PRO A 453 -35.40 8.02 12.59
CA PRO A 453 -34.48 9.13 12.29
C PRO A 453 -33.00 8.86 12.65
N LEU A 454 -32.57 7.60 12.66
CA LEU A 454 -31.25 7.22 13.17
C LEU A 454 -30.10 7.59 12.22
N ALA A 455 -28.85 7.50 12.68
CA ALA A 455 -27.69 8.05 11.98
C ALA A 455 -27.45 7.50 10.56
N GLY A 456 -27.80 6.24 10.30
CA GLY A 456 -27.65 5.69 8.95
C GLY A 456 -28.64 6.26 7.94
N PHE A 457 -29.83 6.69 8.34
CA PHE A 457 -30.79 7.34 7.44
C PHE A 457 -30.19 8.64 6.89
N TRP A 458 -29.63 9.48 7.75
CA TRP A 458 -29.04 10.75 7.33
C TRP A 458 -27.78 10.56 6.47
N SER A 459 -26.92 9.59 6.81
CA SER A 459 -25.64 9.43 6.12
C SER A 459 -25.69 8.56 4.87
N LYS A 460 -26.43 7.44 4.89
CA LYS A 460 -26.45 6.46 3.79
C LYS A 460 -27.39 6.90 2.67
N ASP A 461 -28.58 7.38 3.00
CA ASP A 461 -29.53 7.84 2.00
C ASP A 461 -29.04 9.12 1.30
N GLU A 462 -28.26 9.97 1.99
CA GLU A 462 -27.60 11.12 1.36
C GLU A 462 -26.60 10.66 0.28
N ILE A 463 -25.79 9.64 0.54
CA ILE A 463 -24.88 9.08 -0.47
C ILE A 463 -25.65 8.62 -1.71
N LEU A 464 -26.73 7.86 -1.51
CA LEU A 464 -27.56 7.37 -2.62
C LEU A 464 -28.21 8.53 -3.38
N TRP A 465 -28.79 9.48 -2.66
CA TRP A 465 -29.36 10.69 -3.24
C TRP A 465 -28.34 11.46 -4.09
N ARG A 466 -27.11 11.62 -3.57
CA ARG A 466 -26.03 12.29 -4.30
C ARG A 466 -25.61 11.50 -5.53
N ALA A 467 -25.54 10.17 -5.46
CA ALA A 467 -25.23 9.33 -6.63
C ALA A 467 -26.23 9.51 -7.78
N PHE A 468 -27.51 9.78 -7.48
CA PHE A 468 -28.52 10.08 -8.48
C PHE A 468 -28.45 11.54 -8.99
N SER A 469 -28.23 12.48 -8.07
CA SER A 469 -28.43 13.92 -8.30
C SER A 469 -27.20 14.69 -8.76
N THR A 470 -25.99 14.18 -8.53
CA THR A 470 -24.75 14.85 -8.94
C THR A 470 -24.31 14.45 -10.36
N LYS A 471 -23.64 15.39 -11.02
CA LYS A 471 -22.90 15.16 -12.26
C LYS A 471 -21.51 15.77 -12.08
N ILE A 472 -20.48 14.98 -12.37
CA ILE A 472 -19.11 15.49 -12.43
C ILE A 472 -18.97 16.18 -13.78
N ASN A 473 -18.93 17.51 -13.74
CA ASN A 473 -18.64 18.33 -14.90
C ASN A 473 -17.16 18.65 -14.84
N ALA A 474 -16.35 18.13 -15.76
CA ALA A 474 -14.92 18.38 -15.79
C ALA A 474 -14.56 19.29 -16.98
N PRO A 475 -14.97 20.58 -16.96
CA PRO A 475 -14.77 21.52 -18.06
C PRO A 475 -13.29 21.86 -18.31
N GLU A 476 -12.39 21.59 -17.35
CA GLU A 476 -10.95 21.91 -17.46
C GLU A 476 -10.10 20.83 -18.17
N LEU A 477 -10.66 19.74 -18.69
CA LEU A 477 -9.92 18.71 -19.46
C LEU A 477 -9.57 19.15 -20.90
N GLY A 478 -9.51 20.46 -21.19
CA GLY A 478 -9.32 21.03 -22.52
C GLY A 478 -7.98 20.78 -23.22
N ARG A 479 -7.18 19.80 -22.78
CA ARG A 479 -5.92 19.39 -23.42
C ARG A 479 -6.05 18.13 -24.30
N MET A 480 -7.01 17.25 -24.03
CA MET A 480 -7.30 16.05 -24.84
C MET A 480 -8.71 15.52 -24.51
N GLU A 481 -9.27 14.68 -25.36
CA GLU A 481 -10.52 13.98 -25.04
C GLU A 481 -10.29 13.02 -23.86
N PRO A 482 -11.12 13.06 -22.80
CA PRO A 482 -10.97 12.13 -21.68
C PRO A 482 -11.26 10.69 -22.14
N LEU A 483 -10.45 9.73 -21.66
CA LEU A 483 -10.62 8.29 -21.91
C LEU A 483 -12.06 7.80 -21.67
N TRP A 484 -12.71 8.41 -20.68
CA TRP A 484 -14.04 8.03 -20.24
C TRP A 484 -14.85 9.26 -19.85
N THR A 485 -16.10 9.32 -20.30
CA THR A 485 -17.07 10.34 -19.90
C THR A 485 -18.18 9.69 -19.09
N TRP A 486 -18.72 10.42 -18.11
CA TRP A 486 -19.74 9.89 -17.21
C TRP A 486 -21.08 9.67 -17.92
N PRO A 487 -21.55 8.41 -18.08
CA PRO A 487 -22.82 8.14 -18.74
C PRO A 487 -24.00 8.64 -17.89
N SER A 488 -25.07 9.11 -18.54
CA SER A 488 -26.28 9.58 -17.86
C SER A 488 -27.01 8.47 -17.07
N TRP A 489 -26.88 7.22 -17.47
CA TRP A 489 -27.52 6.10 -16.75
C TRP A 489 -26.73 5.63 -15.52
N LEU A 490 -25.43 5.96 -15.42
CA LEU A 490 -24.53 5.39 -14.41
C LEU A 490 -24.96 5.76 -12.98
N GLY A 491 -25.19 7.04 -12.71
CA GLY A 491 -25.62 7.49 -11.37
C GLY A 491 -26.95 6.88 -10.91
N ALA A 492 -27.91 6.72 -11.83
CA ALA A 492 -29.19 6.06 -11.53
C ALA A 492 -29.01 4.56 -11.25
N THR A 493 -28.09 3.91 -11.96
CA THR A 493 -27.77 2.49 -11.74
C THR A 493 -27.10 2.28 -10.38
N ILE A 494 -26.12 3.14 -10.04
CA ILE A 494 -25.47 3.14 -8.72
C ILE A 494 -26.51 3.30 -7.61
N TYR A 495 -27.45 4.23 -7.78
CA TYR A 495 -28.56 4.44 -6.84
C TYR A 495 -29.39 3.17 -6.63
N TRP A 496 -29.93 2.57 -7.69
CA TRP A 496 -30.82 1.42 -7.57
C TRP A 496 -30.12 0.15 -7.09
N VAL A 497 -28.88 -0.09 -7.53
CA VAL A 497 -28.07 -1.18 -7.01
C VAL A 497 -27.72 -0.95 -5.53
N GLY A 498 -27.45 0.29 -5.15
CA GLY A 498 -27.27 0.69 -3.75
C GLY A 498 -28.51 0.45 -2.88
N VAL A 499 -29.72 0.74 -3.39
CA VAL A 499 -30.99 0.44 -2.70
C VAL A 499 -31.19 -1.08 -2.53
N LEU A 500 -30.85 -1.87 -3.54
CA LEU A 500 -30.86 -3.33 -3.45
C LEU A 500 -29.89 -3.83 -2.37
N ALA A 501 -28.64 -3.36 -2.39
CA ALA A 501 -27.65 -3.69 -1.37
C ALA A 501 -28.13 -3.25 0.03
N ALA A 502 -28.79 -2.09 0.15
CA ALA A 502 -29.36 -1.61 1.41
C ALA A 502 -30.48 -2.51 1.95
N THR A 503 -31.33 -3.04 1.07
CA THR A 503 -32.37 -4.01 1.42
C THR A 503 -31.76 -5.28 2.00
N MET A 504 -30.70 -5.78 1.36
CA MET A 504 -29.94 -6.94 1.84
C MET A 504 -29.26 -6.65 3.17
N THR A 505 -28.74 -5.43 3.37
CA THR A 505 -28.20 -4.98 4.66
C THR A 505 -29.23 -5.06 5.78
N ALA A 506 -30.42 -4.52 5.56
CA ALA A 506 -31.50 -4.62 6.54
C ALA A 506 -31.83 -6.10 6.83
N PHE A 507 -31.92 -6.94 5.79
CA PHE A 507 -32.22 -8.36 5.96
C PHE A 507 -31.20 -9.10 6.83
N TYR A 508 -29.91 -9.10 6.48
CA TYR A 508 -28.94 -9.91 7.23
C TYR A 508 -28.67 -9.36 8.64
N MET A 509 -28.80 -8.05 8.86
CA MET A 509 -28.62 -7.46 10.20
C MET A 509 -29.75 -7.88 11.15
N PHE A 510 -31.00 -7.83 10.67
CA PHE A 510 -32.13 -8.28 11.46
C PHE A 510 -32.19 -9.80 11.59
N ARG A 511 -31.74 -10.56 10.57
CA ARG A 511 -31.49 -12.01 10.70
C ARG A 511 -30.54 -12.31 11.85
N ALA A 512 -29.38 -11.64 11.90
CA ALA A 512 -28.43 -11.83 12.98
C ALA A 512 -29.05 -11.51 14.35
N TYR A 513 -29.77 -10.38 14.45
CA TYR A 513 -30.48 -10.01 15.67
C TYR A 513 -31.52 -11.06 16.12
N PHE A 514 -32.35 -11.56 15.20
CA PHE A 514 -33.39 -12.54 15.54
C PHE A 514 -32.79 -13.89 15.94
N LEU A 515 -31.79 -14.39 15.21
CA LEU A 515 -31.13 -15.66 15.53
C LEU A 515 -30.41 -15.61 16.87
N THR A 516 -29.80 -14.47 17.22
CA THR A 516 -29.06 -14.32 18.48
C THR A 516 -29.98 -14.09 19.69
N PHE A 517 -30.97 -13.20 19.59
CA PHE A 517 -31.73 -12.74 20.77
C PHE A 517 -33.15 -13.32 20.90
N HIS A 518 -33.77 -13.78 19.81
CA HIS A 518 -35.15 -14.29 19.80
C HIS A 518 -35.21 -15.83 19.77
N GLY A 519 -36.41 -16.37 19.94
CA GLY A 519 -36.65 -17.81 20.03
C GLY A 519 -36.24 -18.42 21.37
N GLU A 520 -35.97 -19.71 21.36
CA GLU A 520 -35.46 -20.47 22.49
C GLU A 520 -33.92 -20.45 22.51
N PHE A 521 -33.34 -20.61 23.70
CA PHE A 521 -31.90 -20.71 23.86
C PHE A 521 -31.42 -22.09 23.38
N ARG A 522 -30.45 -22.11 22.45
CA ARG A 522 -29.98 -23.34 21.78
C ARG A 522 -28.53 -23.71 22.11
N GLY A 523 -27.86 -22.99 23.01
CA GLY A 523 -26.44 -23.24 23.30
C GLY A 523 -26.20 -24.47 24.16
N TRP A 524 -26.91 -24.56 25.28
CA TRP A 524 -26.81 -25.66 26.23
C TRP A 524 -28.08 -25.71 27.11
N LYS A 525 -28.29 -26.81 27.80
CA LYS A 525 -29.35 -26.96 28.79
C LYS A 525 -28.95 -26.24 30.08
N ILE A 526 -29.73 -25.24 30.47
CA ILE A 526 -29.44 -24.42 31.66
C ILE A 526 -29.79 -25.22 32.93
N VAL A 527 -28.81 -25.39 33.81
CA VAL A 527 -28.98 -26.08 35.11
C VAL A 527 -28.82 -25.08 36.26
N ALA A 528 -29.76 -25.09 37.21
CA ALA A 528 -29.69 -24.24 38.39
C ALA A 528 -28.59 -24.72 39.34
N GLY A 529 -27.72 -23.82 39.80
CA GLY A 529 -26.62 -24.17 40.71
C GLY A 529 -25.48 -24.95 40.05
N PHE A 530 -25.35 -24.87 38.72
CA PHE A 530 -24.26 -25.49 37.96
C PHE A 530 -22.89 -25.16 38.60
N LYS A 531 -22.25 -26.18 39.18
CA LYS A 531 -20.85 -26.11 39.58
C LYS A 531 -20.05 -26.67 38.41
N ALA A 532 -19.26 -25.81 37.76
CA ALA A 532 -18.24 -26.28 36.84
C ALA A 532 -17.36 -27.28 37.62
N ALA A 533 -17.09 -28.46 37.06
CA ALA A 533 -16.14 -29.39 37.67
C ALA A 533 -14.84 -28.61 37.92
N HIS A 534 -14.41 -28.52 39.18
CA HIS A 534 -13.22 -27.79 39.56
C HIS A 534 -12.01 -28.39 38.83
N GLY A 535 -11.20 -27.53 38.21
CA GLY A 535 -10.06 -27.92 37.41
C GLY A 535 -8.91 -28.51 38.22
N HIS A 536 -8.08 -29.28 37.52
CA HIS A 536 -6.65 -29.41 37.77
C HIS A 536 -5.93 -29.69 36.46
N ASP A 537 -4.79 -29.01 36.31
CA ASP A 537 -3.63 -29.27 35.46
C ASP A 537 -3.56 -28.55 34.09
N ASP A 538 -2.81 -27.43 34.16
CA ASP A 538 -1.82 -27.03 33.14
C ASP A 538 -1.14 -28.28 32.53
N HIS A 539 -1.05 -28.29 31.20
CA HIS A 539 -0.38 -29.29 30.36
C HIS A 539 -1.14 -30.60 30.11
N GLY A 540 -1.97 -30.61 29.07
CA GLY A 540 -2.45 -31.84 28.46
C GLY A 540 -3.10 -31.59 27.11
N HIS A 541 -2.44 -31.97 26.02
CA HIS A 541 -3.06 -32.19 24.72
C HIS A 541 -4.07 -33.35 24.85
N GLY A 542 -5.28 -33.04 25.31
CA GLY A 542 -6.38 -33.97 25.46
C GLY A 542 -7.53 -33.51 24.58
N HIS A 543 -7.66 -34.11 23.41
CA HIS A 543 -8.89 -34.04 22.63
C HIS A 543 -10.02 -34.67 23.45
N ASP A 544 -10.85 -33.86 24.11
CA ASP A 544 -12.13 -34.32 24.66
C ASP A 544 -13.10 -34.61 23.52
N HIS A 545 -12.86 -35.73 22.84
CA HIS A 545 -13.82 -36.47 22.04
C HIS A 545 -14.75 -37.25 22.98
N HIS A 546 -15.63 -36.55 23.69
CA HIS A 546 -16.83 -37.17 24.27
C HIS A 546 -18.07 -36.49 23.70
N ASP A 547 -18.30 -36.78 22.42
CA ASP A 547 -19.57 -36.61 21.72
C ASP A 547 -20.51 -37.76 22.12
N ASP A 548 -20.89 -37.79 23.40
CA ASP A 548 -21.85 -38.77 23.92
C ASP A 548 -23.29 -38.36 23.60
N GLY A 549 -23.58 -37.58 22.55
CA GLY A 549 -24.95 -37.21 22.13
C GLY A 549 -25.85 -36.56 23.20
N LYS A 550 -25.31 -36.26 24.39
CA LYS A 550 -26.02 -35.67 25.53
C LYS A 550 -25.96 -34.15 25.38
N PRO A 551 -27.09 -33.45 25.56
CA PRO A 551 -27.11 -32.00 25.49
C PRO A 551 -26.16 -31.43 26.54
N LEU A 552 -25.23 -30.58 26.10
CA LEU A 552 -24.33 -29.83 26.98
C LEU A 552 -25.14 -29.19 28.11
N GLU A 553 -24.72 -29.38 29.36
CA GLU A 553 -25.30 -28.70 30.52
C GLU A 553 -24.39 -27.55 30.95
N GLY A 554 -24.97 -26.44 31.43
CA GLY A 554 -24.20 -25.25 31.77
C GLY A 554 -24.97 -24.19 32.57
N PRO A 555 -24.28 -23.11 32.97
CA PRO A 555 -24.85 -22.05 33.80
C PRO A 555 -25.84 -21.18 33.00
N LYS A 556 -26.62 -20.37 33.70
CA LYS A 556 -27.49 -19.37 33.05
C LYS A 556 -26.60 -18.28 32.39
N PRO A 557 -26.81 -17.93 31.11
CA PRO A 557 -26.15 -16.78 30.50
C PRO A 557 -26.45 -15.50 31.29
N HIS A 558 -25.50 -14.58 31.33
CA HIS A 558 -25.63 -13.32 32.07
C HIS A 558 -25.15 -12.13 31.24
N GLU A 559 -25.59 -10.94 31.65
CA GLU A 559 -25.15 -9.68 31.06
C GLU A 559 -23.67 -9.43 31.31
N SER A 560 -23.03 -8.66 30.43
CA SER A 560 -21.63 -8.27 30.63
C SER A 560 -21.46 -7.25 31.79
N PRO A 561 -20.29 -7.19 32.43
CA PRO A 561 -19.97 -6.18 33.45
C PRO A 561 -20.12 -4.72 32.97
N LEU A 562 -20.12 -3.77 33.91
CA LEU A 562 -20.30 -2.34 33.63
C LEU A 562 -19.26 -1.77 32.65
N ALA A 563 -17.99 -2.15 32.78
CA ALA A 563 -16.95 -1.68 31.88
C ALA A 563 -17.13 -2.15 30.42
N MET A 564 -17.93 -3.19 30.17
CA MET A 564 -18.33 -3.59 28.81
C MET A 564 -19.66 -2.95 28.39
N THR A 565 -20.64 -2.84 29.29
CA THR A 565 -21.98 -2.32 28.96
C THR A 565 -22.05 -0.79 28.82
N ILE A 566 -21.26 -0.02 29.58
CA ILE A 566 -21.20 1.45 29.45
C ILE A 566 -20.78 1.88 28.04
N PRO A 567 -19.68 1.34 27.45
CA PRO A 567 -19.34 1.59 26.05
C PRO A 567 -20.50 1.33 25.08
N LEU A 568 -21.25 0.24 25.25
CA LEU A 568 -22.38 -0.10 24.38
C LEU A 568 -23.48 0.96 24.43
N VAL A 569 -23.83 1.43 25.62
CA VAL A 569 -24.88 2.45 25.81
C VAL A 569 -24.45 3.78 25.19
N VAL A 570 -23.22 4.21 25.43
CA VAL A 570 -22.68 5.46 24.85
C VAL A 570 -22.67 5.39 23.32
N LEU A 571 -22.16 4.29 22.74
CA LEU A 571 -22.10 4.12 21.29
C LEU A 571 -23.51 4.03 20.66
N ALA A 572 -24.46 3.36 21.32
CA ALA A 572 -25.84 3.31 20.87
C ALA A 572 -26.51 4.70 20.89
N ALA A 573 -26.23 5.53 21.90
CA ALA A 573 -26.71 6.91 21.93
C ALA A 573 -26.17 7.72 20.74
N PHE A 574 -24.87 7.61 20.42
CA PHE A 574 -24.31 8.25 19.22
C PHE A 574 -24.89 7.68 17.92
N ALA A 575 -25.20 6.38 17.85
CA ALA A 575 -25.89 5.81 16.69
C ALA A 575 -27.30 6.41 16.44
N VAL A 576 -27.92 6.99 17.47
CA VAL A 576 -29.17 7.76 17.35
C VAL A 576 -28.90 9.20 16.96
N PHE A 577 -28.02 9.90 17.68
CA PHE A 577 -27.92 11.36 17.61
C PHE A 577 -26.89 11.88 16.60
N ALA A 578 -25.83 11.12 16.28
CA ALA A 578 -24.75 11.59 15.40
C ALA A 578 -25.23 11.93 13.99
N GLY A 579 -26.35 11.33 13.55
CA GLY A 579 -27.01 11.62 12.27
C GLY A 579 -27.45 13.07 12.10
N PHE A 580 -27.88 13.71 13.20
CA PHE A 580 -28.39 15.09 13.16
C PHE A 580 -27.30 16.13 12.90
N LEU A 581 -26.02 15.77 12.92
CA LEU A 581 -24.92 16.68 12.65
C LEU A 581 -24.77 17.04 11.16
N MET A 582 -25.44 16.31 10.28
CA MET A 582 -25.47 16.55 8.83
C MET A 582 -26.83 16.13 8.26
N ALA A 583 -27.91 16.53 8.93
CA ALA A 583 -29.28 16.33 8.47
C ALA A 583 -29.67 17.44 7.48
N GLU A 584 -29.09 17.39 6.27
CA GLU A 584 -29.35 18.34 5.16
C GLU A 584 -30.85 18.59 4.92
N PRO A 585 -31.73 17.56 4.89
CA PRO A 585 -33.17 17.79 4.69
C PRO A 585 -33.86 18.62 5.78
N LEU A 586 -33.26 18.72 6.96
CA LEU A 586 -33.74 19.54 8.09
C LEU A 586 -33.01 20.88 8.21
N HIS A 587 -32.08 21.18 7.29
CA HIS A 587 -31.19 22.36 7.35
C HIS A 587 -30.32 22.41 8.62
N VAL A 588 -29.94 21.24 9.14
CA VAL A 588 -29.04 21.11 10.30
C VAL A 588 -27.73 20.45 9.86
N GLU A 589 -26.73 21.28 9.55
CA GLU A 589 -25.44 20.80 8.99
C GLU A 589 -24.19 21.38 9.70
N PRO A 590 -24.09 21.32 11.05
CA PRO A 590 -22.88 21.78 11.74
C PRO A 590 -21.60 21.08 11.25
N LEU A 591 -21.67 19.77 10.96
CA LEU A 591 -20.54 19.03 10.40
C LEU A 591 -20.30 19.37 8.92
N GLY A 592 -21.36 19.60 8.14
CA GLY A 592 -21.26 20.04 6.75
C GLY A 592 -20.52 21.37 6.64
N HIS A 593 -20.85 22.35 7.49
CA HIS A 593 -20.14 23.63 7.56
C HIS A 593 -18.67 23.48 7.98
N LEU A 594 -18.36 22.54 8.89
CA LEU A 594 -16.98 22.25 9.28
C LEU A 594 -16.16 21.64 8.13
N LEU A 595 -16.79 20.82 7.29
CA LEU A 595 -16.14 20.12 6.18
C LEU A 595 -16.07 20.96 4.89
N ALA A 596 -16.99 21.92 4.70
CA ALA A 596 -17.09 22.71 3.48
C ALA A 596 -15.76 23.35 3.02
N PRO A 597 -14.94 23.96 3.91
CA PRO A 597 -13.65 24.55 3.51
C PRO A 597 -12.63 23.54 2.95
N VAL A 598 -12.73 22.26 3.35
CA VAL A 598 -11.83 21.20 2.86
C VAL A 598 -12.20 20.77 1.45
N PHE A 599 -13.47 20.92 1.06
CA PHE A 599 -14.01 20.46 -0.21
C PHE A 599 -14.41 21.59 -1.17
N THR A 600 -13.99 22.83 -0.93
CA THR A 600 -14.34 24.00 -1.76
C THR A 600 -14.09 23.74 -3.26
N LYS A 601 -12.93 23.16 -3.62
CA LYS A 601 -12.60 22.83 -5.02
C LYS A 601 -13.53 21.78 -5.65
N ALA A 602 -14.15 20.93 -4.83
CA ALA A 602 -15.13 19.95 -5.32
C ALA A 602 -16.45 20.61 -5.72
N GLN A 603 -16.84 21.70 -5.06
CA GLN A 603 -18.09 22.41 -5.33
C GLN A 603 -18.11 23.04 -6.73
N ASP A 604 -16.94 23.39 -7.29
CA ASP A 604 -16.82 23.97 -8.63
C ASP A 604 -16.97 22.92 -9.76
N VAL A 605 -16.68 21.65 -9.45
CA VAL A 605 -16.62 20.53 -10.43
C VAL A 605 -17.86 19.63 -10.34
N VAL A 606 -18.40 19.45 -9.13
CA VAL A 606 -19.56 18.59 -8.86
C VAL A 606 -20.81 19.45 -8.89
N VAL A 607 -21.56 19.36 -9.99
CA VAL A 607 -22.76 20.18 -10.22
C VAL A 607 -24.04 19.34 -10.13
N PRO A 608 -25.20 19.95 -9.80
CA PRO A 608 -26.48 19.30 -9.91
C PRO A 608 -26.74 18.83 -11.35
N ARG A 609 -27.34 17.65 -11.51
CA ARG A 609 -27.57 17.04 -12.82
C ARG A 609 -28.56 17.81 -13.69
N TYR A 610 -29.61 18.34 -13.08
CA TYR A 610 -30.64 19.17 -13.72
C TYR A 610 -31.07 20.28 -12.75
N GLU A 611 -31.58 21.37 -13.29
CA GLU A 611 -32.10 22.48 -12.49
C GLU A 611 -33.31 22.05 -11.66
N GLY A 612 -33.39 22.51 -10.41
CA GLY A 612 -34.49 22.17 -9.50
C GLY A 612 -34.48 20.75 -8.93
N ILE A 613 -33.45 19.94 -9.24
CA ILE A 613 -33.34 18.54 -8.75
C ILE A 613 -33.41 18.44 -7.23
N GLY A 614 -32.97 19.46 -6.48
CA GLY A 614 -33.05 19.51 -5.01
C GLY A 614 -34.46 19.26 -4.45
N LYS A 615 -35.53 19.58 -5.20
CA LYS A 615 -36.92 19.30 -4.81
C LYS A 615 -37.23 17.79 -4.71
N LEU A 616 -36.43 16.94 -5.35
CA LEU A 616 -36.59 15.48 -5.34
C LEU A 616 -35.89 14.79 -4.17
N MET A 617 -35.18 15.53 -3.30
CA MET A 617 -34.41 14.95 -2.19
C MET A 617 -35.26 14.03 -1.30
N TRP A 618 -36.38 14.54 -0.76
CA TRP A 618 -37.28 13.74 0.09
C TRP A 618 -37.88 12.52 -0.64
N PRO A 619 -38.46 12.66 -1.85
CA PRO A 619 -38.90 11.51 -2.65
C PRO A 619 -37.81 10.45 -2.87
N MET A 620 -36.55 10.86 -3.03
CA MET A 620 -35.43 9.98 -3.35
C MET A 620 -34.80 9.30 -2.12
N MET A 621 -35.10 9.77 -0.91
CA MET A 621 -34.84 9.02 0.33
C MET A 621 -35.92 7.95 0.59
N GLY A 622 -37.10 8.07 -0.03
CA GLY A 622 -38.22 7.12 0.14
C GLY A 622 -37.85 5.65 -0.16
N PRO A 623 -37.16 5.34 -1.28
CA PRO A 623 -36.72 3.98 -1.59
C PRO A 623 -35.76 3.37 -0.56
N GLY A 624 -34.93 4.16 0.13
CA GLY A 624 -34.08 3.65 1.20
C GLY A 624 -34.88 3.27 2.44
N VAL A 625 -35.90 4.05 2.80
CA VAL A 625 -36.87 3.67 3.85
C VAL A 625 -37.65 2.41 3.46
N ALA A 626 -38.06 2.29 2.20
CA ALA A 626 -38.72 1.09 1.68
C ALA A 626 -37.79 -0.14 1.73
N ALA A 627 -36.51 0.02 1.39
CA ALA A 627 -35.49 -1.02 1.50
C ALA A 627 -35.31 -1.51 2.95
N PHE A 628 -35.27 -0.59 3.91
CA PHE A 628 -35.26 -0.93 5.34
C PHE A 628 -36.48 -1.75 5.74
N LEU A 629 -37.69 -1.26 5.44
CA LEU A 629 -38.94 -1.95 5.80
C LEU A 629 -39.05 -3.33 5.14
N ALA A 630 -38.70 -3.43 3.86
CA ALA A 630 -38.74 -4.68 3.10
C ALA A 630 -37.72 -5.69 3.64
N GLY A 631 -36.46 -5.28 3.85
CA GLY A 631 -35.41 -6.17 4.34
C GLY A 631 -35.67 -6.66 5.76
N THR A 632 -36.03 -5.77 6.68
CA THR A 632 -36.38 -6.11 8.07
C THR A 632 -37.65 -6.97 8.12
N GLY A 633 -38.68 -6.61 7.35
CA GLY A 633 -39.93 -7.37 7.27
C GLY A 633 -39.70 -8.79 6.74
N ALA A 634 -38.92 -8.94 5.67
CA ALA A 634 -38.54 -10.24 5.14
C ALA A 634 -37.75 -11.08 6.16
N ALA A 635 -36.78 -10.48 6.87
CA ALA A 635 -36.03 -11.19 7.92
C ALA A 635 -36.95 -11.64 9.08
N MET A 636 -37.92 -10.81 9.46
CA MET A 636 -38.92 -11.14 10.48
C MET A 636 -39.80 -12.31 10.05
N VAL A 637 -40.31 -12.29 8.82
CA VAL A 637 -41.12 -13.40 8.29
C VAL A 637 -40.31 -14.70 8.26
N VAL A 638 -39.08 -14.66 7.73
CA VAL A 638 -38.25 -15.86 7.55
C VAL A 638 -37.78 -16.43 8.89
N TYR A 639 -37.19 -15.63 9.77
CA TYR A 639 -36.49 -16.13 10.95
C TYR A 639 -37.29 -16.03 12.25
N LEU A 640 -38.18 -15.04 12.39
CA LEU A 640 -38.99 -14.89 13.60
C LEU A 640 -40.31 -15.69 13.49
N ASN A 641 -41.04 -15.53 12.39
CA ASN A 641 -42.37 -16.15 12.22
C ASN A 641 -42.26 -17.60 11.74
N GLN A 642 -41.44 -17.86 10.71
CA GLN A 642 -41.32 -19.18 10.08
C GLN A 642 -40.10 -20.00 10.53
N ARG A 643 -39.34 -19.49 11.51
CA ARG A 643 -38.20 -20.19 12.15
C ARG A 643 -37.17 -20.76 11.16
N GLY A 644 -36.87 -20.05 10.07
CA GLY A 644 -35.84 -20.41 9.09
C GLY A 644 -36.30 -21.37 7.98
N ARG A 645 -37.55 -21.86 8.00
CA ARG A 645 -38.09 -22.77 6.96
C ARG A 645 -37.92 -22.25 5.52
N PRO A 646 -38.13 -20.95 5.22
CA PRO A 646 -37.89 -20.43 3.87
C PRO A 646 -36.44 -20.55 3.41
N GLU A 647 -35.46 -20.37 4.31
CA GLU A 647 -34.05 -20.57 3.95
C GLU A 647 -33.79 -22.03 3.59
N GLU A 648 -34.34 -22.98 4.36
CA GLU A 648 -34.21 -24.41 4.06
C GLU A 648 -34.86 -24.78 2.72
N GLN A 649 -36.03 -24.20 2.41
CA GLN A 649 -36.70 -24.38 1.13
C GLN A 649 -35.85 -23.80 -0.02
N PHE A 650 -35.29 -22.61 0.16
CA PHE A 650 -34.39 -22.00 -0.82
C PHE A 650 -33.14 -22.85 -1.06
N LYS A 651 -32.53 -23.37 0.01
CA LYS A 651 -31.38 -24.29 -0.06
C LYS A 651 -31.71 -25.56 -0.83
N LYS A 652 -32.93 -26.11 -0.69
CA LYS A 652 -33.39 -27.29 -1.44
C LYS A 652 -33.73 -26.97 -2.89
N ALA A 653 -34.33 -25.82 -3.17
CA ALA A 653 -34.71 -25.40 -4.51
C ALA A 653 -33.51 -24.98 -5.37
N PHE A 654 -32.54 -24.27 -4.78
CA PHE A 654 -31.37 -23.73 -5.47
C PHE A 654 -30.06 -24.10 -4.75
N PRO A 655 -29.72 -25.40 -4.65
CA PRO A 655 -28.56 -25.84 -3.86
C PRO A 655 -27.24 -25.28 -4.39
N GLY A 656 -27.09 -25.14 -5.71
CA GLY A 656 -25.88 -24.56 -6.33
C GLY A 656 -25.69 -23.09 -6.01
N LEU A 657 -26.76 -22.28 -6.10
CA LEU A 657 -26.70 -20.85 -5.79
C LEU A 657 -26.50 -20.60 -4.29
N TYR A 658 -27.20 -21.35 -3.44
CA TYR A 658 -26.99 -21.29 -1.98
C TYR A 658 -25.54 -21.60 -1.63
N LYS A 659 -24.99 -22.71 -2.18
CA LYS A 659 -23.60 -23.10 -1.95
C LYS A 659 -22.63 -22.03 -2.47
N LEU A 660 -22.86 -21.46 -3.65
CA LEU A 660 -22.00 -20.41 -4.20
C LEU A 660 -21.93 -19.18 -3.29
N ILE A 661 -23.08 -18.69 -2.79
CA ILE A 661 -23.11 -17.52 -1.90
C ILE A 661 -22.53 -17.86 -0.52
N TYR A 662 -22.83 -19.05 -0.01
CA TYR A 662 -22.29 -19.55 1.25
C TYR A 662 -20.75 -19.68 1.22
N ASP A 663 -20.22 -20.21 0.12
CA ASP A 663 -18.79 -20.31 -0.19
C ASP A 663 -18.22 -18.96 -0.67
N LYS A 664 -18.87 -17.84 -0.34
CA LYS A 664 -18.37 -16.47 -0.57
C LYS A 664 -18.07 -16.19 -2.06
N TRP A 665 -18.92 -16.72 -2.94
CA TRP A 665 -18.77 -16.71 -4.41
C TRP A 665 -17.51 -17.41 -4.93
N ARG A 666 -16.87 -18.22 -4.09
CA ARG A 666 -15.61 -18.91 -4.38
C ARG A 666 -14.47 -17.99 -4.82
N ILE A 667 -14.50 -16.74 -4.37
CA ILE A 667 -13.44 -15.77 -4.70
C ILE A 667 -12.13 -16.17 -4.02
N ASP A 668 -12.18 -16.65 -2.78
CA ASP A 668 -10.97 -17.13 -2.09
C ASP A 668 -10.29 -18.26 -2.88
N GLU A 669 -11.06 -19.24 -3.34
CA GLU A 669 -10.56 -20.36 -4.15
C GLU A 669 -10.05 -19.90 -5.53
N LEU A 670 -10.69 -18.90 -6.13
CA LEU A 670 -10.21 -18.29 -7.37
C LEU A 670 -8.86 -17.61 -7.16
N TYR A 671 -8.69 -16.88 -6.06
CA TYR A 671 -7.43 -16.25 -5.68
C TYR A 671 -6.31 -17.27 -5.44
N ASP A 672 -6.63 -18.34 -4.69
CA ASP A 672 -5.70 -19.42 -4.41
C ASP A 672 -5.26 -20.11 -5.71
N ALA A 673 -6.20 -20.40 -6.61
CA ALA A 673 -5.91 -21.08 -7.88
C ALA A 673 -5.19 -20.20 -8.92
N THR A 674 -5.44 -18.88 -8.93
CA THR A 674 -4.90 -18.00 -9.99
C THR A 674 -3.70 -17.20 -9.53
N VAL A 675 -3.81 -16.42 -8.46
CA VAL A 675 -2.76 -15.50 -8.03
C VAL A 675 -1.71 -16.24 -7.22
N ILE A 676 -2.14 -16.95 -6.17
CA ILE A 676 -1.21 -17.63 -5.25
C ILE A 676 -0.56 -18.81 -5.97
N GLY A 677 -1.35 -19.67 -6.62
CA GLY A 677 -0.81 -20.81 -7.38
C GLY A 677 0.18 -20.41 -8.48
N MET A 678 -0.03 -19.27 -9.16
CA MET A 678 0.93 -18.76 -10.14
C MET A 678 2.23 -18.27 -9.49
N VAL A 679 2.15 -17.55 -8.37
CA VAL A 679 3.33 -17.06 -7.66
C VAL A 679 4.13 -18.23 -7.07
N ASP A 680 3.48 -19.23 -6.50
CA ASP A 680 4.12 -20.43 -5.97
C ASP A 680 4.81 -21.22 -7.10
N ALA A 681 4.15 -21.40 -8.25
CA ALA A 681 4.76 -22.04 -9.41
C ALA A 681 5.99 -21.27 -9.93
N LEU A 682 5.93 -19.94 -9.96
CA LEU A 682 7.09 -19.11 -10.34
C LEU A 682 8.23 -19.23 -9.33
N ALA A 683 7.93 -19.26 -8.03
CA ALA A 683 8.92 -19.44 -6.98
C ALA A 683 9.62 -20.81 -7.08
N ASP A 684 8.86 -21.87 -7.39
CA ASP A 684 9.41 -23.20 -7.63
C ASP A 684 10.32 -23.22 -8.86
N ILE A 685 9.92 -22.58 -9.97
CA ILE A 685 10.75 -22.45 -11.17
C ILE A 685 12.08 -21.74 -10.85
N PHE A 686 12.03 -20.62 -10.13
CA PHE A 686 13.26 -19.90 -9.75
C PHE A 686 14.14 -20.72 -8.80
N THR A 687 13.55 -21.46 -7.86
CA THR A 687 14.28 -22.35 -6.96
C THR A 687 14.96 -23.49 -7.71
N ILE A 688 14.29 -24.04 -8.73
CA ILE A 688 14.88 -25.08 -9.61
C ILE A 688 16.02 -24.48 -10.43
N ALA A 689 15.83 -23.29 -11.02
CA ALA A 689 16.85 -22.60 -11.80
C ALA A 689 18.10 -22.31 -10.95
N ASP A 690 17.94 -21.83 -9.72
CA ASP A 690 19.03 -21.57 -8.77
C ASP A 690 19.83 -22.86 -8.47
N LYS A 691 19.13 -23.94 -8.07
CA LYS A 691 19.75 -25.22 -7.73
C LYS A 691 20.45 -25.90 -8.90
N TRP A 692 19.89 -25.82 -10.11
CA TRP A 692 20.43 -26.54 -11.28
C TRP A 692 21.43 -25.72 -12.07
N ILE A 693 21.16 -24.43 -12.31
CA ILE A 693 22.01 -23.59 -13.15
C ILE A 693 23.13 -23.01 -12.32
N ILE A 694 22.80 -22.33 -11.21
CA ILE A 694 23.80 -21.61 -10.42
C ILE A 694 24.64 -22.60 -9.61
N ASP A 695 24.01 -23.41 -8.77
CA ASP A 695 24.74 -24.39 -7.94
C ASP A 695 25.22 -25.60 -8.77
N GLY A 696 24.37 -26.09 -9.67
CA GLY A 696 24.64 -27.30 -10.42
C GLY A 696 25.69 -27.13 -11.50
N ILE A 697 25.57 -26.11 -12.36
CA ILE A 697 26.48 -25.90 -13.49
C ILE A 697 27.61 -24.95 -13.09
N ILE A 698 27.28 -23.72 -12.69
CA ILE A 698 28.29 -22.67 -12.53
C ILE A 698 29.26 -23.02 -11.39
N ALA A 699 28.73 -23.34 -10.20
CA ALA A 699 29.58 -23.62 -9.05
C ALA A 699 30.39 -24.93 -9.21
N LYS A 700 29.76 -26.03 -9.62
CA LYS A 700 30.46 -27.32 -9.79
C LYS A 700 31.43 -27.32 -10.96
N ALA A 701 31.10 -26.68 -12.10
CA ALA A 701 32.05 -26.60 -13.22
C ALA A 701 33.29 -25.81 -12.82
N THR A 702 33.11 -24.68 -12.14
CA THR A 702 34.23 -23.88 -11.64
C THR A 702 35.08 -24.67 -10.64
N ALA A 703 34.45 -25.36 -9.68
CA ALA A 703 35.15 -26.20 -8.73
C ALA A 703 35.90 -27.36 -9.40
N ALA A 704 35.30 -27.99 -10.43
CA ALA A 704 35.93 -29.05 -11.20
C ALA A 704 37.16 -28.54 -11.98
N VAL A 705 37.06 -27.37 -12.63
CA VAL A 705 38.18 -26.77 -13.37
C VAL A 705 39.33 -26.42 -12.42
N VAL A 706 39.04 -25.78 -11.28
CA VAL A 706 40.06 -25.42 -10.29
C VAL A 706 40.68 -26.68 -9.66
N GLY A 707 39.87 -27.69 -9.33
CA GLY A 707 40.34 -28.95 -8.79
C GLY A 707 41.22 -29.72 -9.78
N ALA A 708 40.84 -29.73 -11.07
CA ALA A 708 41.64 -30.33 -12.13
C ALA A 708 42.98 -29.58 -12.29
N ALA A 709 42.96 -28.25 -12.35
CA ALA A 709 44.18 -27.43 -12.42
C ALA A 709 45.11 -27.67 -11.22
N GLY A 710 44.57 -27.73 -10.00
CA GLY A 710 45.33 -28.06 -8.79
C GLY A 710 45.93 -29.46 -8.83
N THR A 711 45.19 -30.44 -9.37
CA THR A 711 45.70 -31.81 -9.56
C THR A 711 46.86 -31.85 -10.54
N VAL A 712 46.77 -31.11 -11.66
CA VAL A 712 47.86 -30.99 -12.64
C VAL A 712 49.08 -30.30 -12.03
N LEU A 713 48.89 -29.18 -11.34
CA LEU A 713 49.99 -28.45 -10.70
C LEU A 713 50.70 -29.29 -9.62
N ARG A 714 49.96 -30.13 -8.90
CA ARG A 714 50.54 -31.05 -7.90
C ARG A 714 51.53 -32.04 -8.53
N LEU A 715 51.35 -32.45 -9.78
CA LEU A 715 52.26 -33.38 -10.46
C LEU A 715 53.67 -32.79 -10.64
N PHE A 716 53.83 -31.46 -10.66
CA PHE A 716 55.15 -30.82 -10.72
C PHE A 716 55.96 -30.97 -9.42
N GLN A 717 55.31 -31.31 -8.30
CA GLN A 717 55.98 -31.57 -7.01
C GLN A 717 56.26 -33.06 -6.83
N THR A 718 57.33 -33.55 -7.47
CA THR A 718 57.68 -34.98 -7.50
C THR A 718 58.38 -35.50 -6.24
N GLY A 719 58.73 -34.61 -5.30
CA GLY A 719 59.49 -34.94 -4.08
C GLY A 719 60.98 -35.24 -4.31
N ARG A 720 61.44 -35.25 -5.57
CA ARG A 720 62.86 -35.47 -5.93
C ARG A 720 63.61 -34.15 -5.97
N VAL A 721 64.58 -33.98 -5.08
CA VAL A 721 65.35 -32.73 -4.92
C VAL A 721 66.07 -32.33 -6.22
N GLN A 722 66.51 -33.30 -7.02
CA GLN A 722 67.19 -33.06 -8.30
C GLN A 722 66.30 -32.32 -9.31
N VAL A 723 64.99 -32.62 -9.33
CA VAL A 723 64.05 -31.96 -10.24
C VAL A 723 63.86 -30.50 -9.85
N TYR A 724 63.81 -30.20 -8.56
CA TYR A 724 63.74 -28.82 -8.06
C TYR A 724 65.03 -28.03 -8.37
N ALA A 725 66.20 -28.65 -8.19
CA ALA A 725 67.47 -28.04 -8.54
C ALA A 725 67.58 -27.73 -10.04
N ALA A 726 67.15 -28.66 -10.91
CA ALA A 726 67.10 -28.42 -12.36
C ALA A 726 66.11 -27.30 -12.72
N ALA A 727 64.93 -27.25 -12.11
CA ALA A 727 63.96 -26.18 -12.32
C ALA A 727 64.50 -24.81 -11.85
N MET A 728 65.20 -24.76 -10.72
CA MET A 728 65.87 -23.54 -10.24
C MET A 728 66.98 -23.09 -11.19
N ALA A 729 67.78 -24.03 -11.70
CA ALA A 729 68.82 -23.73 -12.69
C ALA A 729 68.23 -23.20 -14.00
N LEU A 730 67.13 -23.79 -14.49
CA LEU A 730 66.40 -23.28 -15.65
C LEU A 730 65.80 -21.90 -15.39
N GLY A 731 65.23 -21.67 -14.20
CA GLY A 731 64.73 -20.36 -13.78
C GLY A 731 65.85 -19.31 -13.73
N MET A 732 66.99 -19.65 -13.13
CA MET A 732 68.18 -18.80 -13.13
C MET A 732 68.72 -18.53 -14.54
N ALA A 733 68.74 -19.54 -15.41
CA ALA A 733 69.15 -19.37 -16.81
C ALA A 733 68.17 -18.47 -17.57
N GLY A 734 66.86 -18.59 -17.32
CA GLY A 734 65.84 -17.72 -17.91
C GLY A 734 65.95 -16.28 -17.43
N VAL A 735 66.15 -16.07 -16.13
CA VAL A 735 66.40 -14.73 -15.57
C VAL A 735 67.73 -14.17 -16.09
N GLY A 736 68.78 -15.00 -16.14
CA GLY A 736 70.08 -14.63 -16.69
C GLY A 736 69.99 -14.23 -18.17
N TRP A 737 69.26 -15.01 -18.98
CA TRP A 737 68.97 -14.68 -20.37
C TRP A 737 68.26 -13.33 -20.49
N TYR A 738 67.21 -13.12 -19.71
CA TYR A 738 66.47 -11.85 -19.69
C TYR A 738 67.36 -10.66 -19.31
N LEU A 739 68.34 -10.86 -18.41
CA LEU A 739 69.28 -9.80 -18.02
C LEU A 739 70.40 -9.57 -19.04
N VAL A 740 70.85 -10.62 -19.73
CA VAL A 740 71.95 -10.53 -20.72
C VAL A 740 71.48 -10.05 -22.08
N VAL A 741 70.23 -10.30 -22.46
CA VAL A 741 69.68 -9.78 -23.72
C VAL A 741 69.21 -8.33 -23.51
N PRO A 742 69.72 -7.35 -24.26
CA PRO A 742 69.23 -5.98 -24.19
C PRO A 742 67.79 -5.90 -24.71
N HIS A 743 66.93 -5.19 -24.01
CA HIS A 743 65.55 -4.93 -24.45
C HIS A 743 65.42 -3.44 -24.77
N ALA A 744 65.32 -3.10 -26.05
CA ALA A 744 65.30 -1.72 -26.54
C ALA A 744 63.91 -1.06 -26.41
N VAL A 745 63.27 -1.17 -25.24
CA VAL A 745 61.92 -0.66 -25.00
C VAL A 745 61.96 0.85 -24.70
N ALA A 746 61.06 1.62 -25.30
CA ALA A 746 60.89 3.04 -25.02
C ALA A 746 59.41 3.43 -24.95
N THR A 747 59.13 4.49 -24.19
CA THR A 747 57.81 5.10 -24.07
C THR A 747 57.76 6.37 -24.91
N VAL A 748 56.67 6.56 -25.66
CA VAL A 748 56.46 7.71 -26.55
C VAL A 748 55.33 8.56 -25.97
N ASP A 749 55.62 9.79 -25.58
CA ASP A 749 54.61 10.77 -25.15
C ASP A 749 54.20 11.65 -26.34
N GLU A 750 52.99 11.40 -26.84
CA GLU A 750 52.40 12.13 -27.96
C GLU A 750 51.42 13.25 -27.54
N SER A 751 51.29 13.54 -26.25
CA SER A 751 50.26 14.44 -25.72
C SER A 751 50.29 15.86 -26.32
N LYS A 752 51.46 16.34 -26.75
CA LYS A 752 51.67 17.68 -27.33
C LYS A 752 51.79 17.69 -28.86
N VAL A 753 51.70 16.53 -29.52
CA VAL A 753 51.96 16.38 -30.97
C VAL A 753 50.96 17.14 -31.83
N ARG A 754 49.67 17.16 -31.47
CA ARG A 754 48.67 17.94 -32.22
C ARG A 754 48.85 19.45 -32.04
N ALA A 755 49.13 19.89 -30.81
CA ALA A 755 49.19 21.32 -30.46
C ALA A 755 50.49 21.99 -30.92
N SER A 756 51.66 21.51 -30.47
CA SER A 756 52.98 22.10 -30.79
C SER A 756 53.75 21.31 -31.84
N GLY A 757 53.55 19.99 -31.92
CA GLY A 757 54.35 19.08 -32.76
C GLY A 757 55.46 18.36 -32.02
N GLU A 758 55.63 18.64 -30.74
CA GLU A 758 56.64 18.03 -29.88
C GLU A 758 56.23 16.59 -29.50
N VAL A 759 57.12 15.63 -29.78
CA VAL A 759 57.10 14.25 -29.30
C VAL A 759 58.29 14.05 -28.38
N VAL A 760 58.06 13.47 -27.20
CA VAL A 760 59.14 13.07 -26.28
C VAL A 760 59.23 11.55 -26.26
N ILE A 761 60.40 11.00 -26.55
CA ILE A 761 60.65 9.55 -26.47
C ILE A 761 61.64 9.28 -25.35
N SER A 762 61.28 8.40 -24.43
CA SER A 762 62.06 8.05 -23.24
C SER A 762 62.34 6.55 -23.20
N ALA A 763 63.61 6.17 -23.33
CA ALA A 763 64.07 4.79 -23.25
C ALA A 763 64.06 4.24 -21.80
N GLU A 764 63.59 3.00 -21.64
CA GLU A 764 63.62 2.29 -20.37
C GLU A 764 65.06 2.01 -19.90
N GLY A 765 65.24 1.92 -18.58
CA GLY A 765 66.56 1.81 -17.96
C GLY A 765 66.93 0.37 -17.71
N GLY A 766 68.10 -0.06 -18.18
CA GLY A 766 68.67 -1.37 -17.87
C GLY A 766 70.10 -1.29 -17.33
N LEU A 767 70.58 -2.39 -16.76
CA LEU A 767 71.87 -2.46 -16.08
C LEU A 767 73.01 -2.26 -17.10
N GLY A 768 73.73 -1.14 -16.99
CA GLY A 768 74.81 -0.75 -17.91
C GLY A 768 74.34 -0.46 -19.34
N TYR A 769 73.08 -0.10 -19.53
CA TYR A 769 72.56 0.30 -20.84
C TYR A 769 73.13 1.64 -21.27
N SER A 770 73.53 1.70 -22.54
CA SER A 770 73.93 2.88 -23.27
C SER A 770 73.07 2.97 -24.52
N TYR A 771 72.73 4.20 -24.92
CA TYR A 771 71.67 4.47 -25.89
C TYR A 771 72.27 5.22 -27.07
N ARG A 772 71.94 4.80 -28.29
CA ARG A 772 72.22 5.54 -29.51
C ARG A 772 70.91 5.74 -30.26
N TRP A 773 70.65 6.98 -30.63
CA TRP A 773 69.44 7.33 -31.35
C TRP A 773 69.79 7.76 -32.77
N GLU A 774 69.07 7.21 -33.74
CA GLU A 774 69.23 7.51 -35.16
C GLU A 774 67.93 8.09 -35.74
N GLY A 775 68.08 9.01 -36.71
CA GLY A 775 66.96 9.68 -37.36
C GLY A 775 66.45 10.90 -36.60
N ILE A 776 67.27 11.60 -35.81
CA ILE A 776 66.85 12.81 -35.08
C ILE A 776 67.32 14.09 -35.79
N SER A 777 68.58 14.16 -36.25
CA SER A 777 69.24 15.36 -36.81
C SER A 777 70.23 15.00 -37.94
N PRO A 778 70.63 15.90 -38.87
CA PRO A 778 71.53 15.56 -39.98
C PRO A 778 72.94 15.09 -39.56
N ALA A 779 73.33 15.34 -38.32
CA ALA A 779 74.51 14.76 -37.67
C ALA A 779 74.03 13.89 -36.50
N ASP A 780 73.49 12.71 -36.81
CA ASP A 780 73.09 11.72 -35.79
C ASP A 780 74.32 11.27 -34.96
N GLU A 781 74.10 11.02 -33.66
CA GLU A 781 75.15 10.60 -32.73
C GLU A 781 75.73 9.24 -33.14
N LYS A 782 77.03 9.20 -33.49
CA LYS A 782 77.69 7.97 -33.94
C LYS A 782 78.11 7.04 -32.79
N GLU A 783 78.18 7.55 -31.56
CA GLU A 783 78.63 6.81 -30.38
C GLU A 783 77.48 6.60 -29.37
N PHE A 784 77.57 5.52 -28.58
CA PHE A 784 76.57 5.19 -27.56
C PHE A 784 76.75 6.07 -26.32
N GLY A 785 75.71 6.82 -25.95
CA GLY A 785 75.70 7.77 -24.85
C GLY A 785 74.81 7.37 -23.67
N LYS A 786 74.67 8.28 -22.69
CA LYS A 786 73.74 8.13 -21.54
C LYS A 786 72.40 8.84 -21.73
N THR A 787 72.17 9.42 -22.91
CA THR A 787 70.98 10.21 -23.22
C THR A 787 69.76 9.30 -23.41
N ARG A 788 68.88 9.28 -22.40
CA ARG A 788 67.71 8.38 -22.35
C ARG A 788 66.43 9.00 -22.92
N GLU A 789 66.35 10.32 -22.97
CA GLU A 789 65.18 11.06 -23.45
C GLU A 789 65.59 11.93 -24.62
N VAL A 790 64.82 11.88 -25.70
CA VAL A 790 64.99 12.73 -26.88
C VAL A 790 63.67 13.42 -27.19
N ARG A 791 63.75 14.71 -27.53
CA ARG A 791 62.61 15.52 -27.96
C ARG A 791 62.73 15.86 -29.43
N ILE A 792 61.66 15.59 -30.18
CA ILE A 792 61.60 15.79 -31.62
C ILE A 792 60.38 16.64 -31.91
N ASN A 793 60.53 17.65 -32.77
CA ASN A 793 59.41 18.47 -33.23
C ASN A 793 59.07 18.11 -34.67
N LEU A 794 57.85 17.63 -34.91
CA LEU A 794 57.36 17.21 -36.22
C LEU A 794 56.51 18.31 -36.86
N ASN A 795 56.73 18.57 -38.14
CA ASN A 795 55.88 19.49 -38.90
C ASN A 795 54.51 18.84 -39.24
N PRO A 796 53.45 19.63 -39.46
CA PRO A 796 52.13 19.08 -39.81
C PRO A 796 52.19 18.21 -41.08
N GLY A 797 51.76 16.95 -40.99
CA GLY A 797 51.79 15.98 -42.09
C GLY A 797 53.11 15.20 -42.22
N GLU A 798 54.13 15.51 -41.43
CA GLU A 798 55.44 14.83 -41.45
C GLU A 798 55.36 13.44 -40.79
N LYS A 799 56.02 12.46 -41.42
CA LYS A 799 56.25 11.12 -40.88
C LYS A 799 57.76 10.89 -40.75
N LYS A 800 58.20 10.37 -39.61
CA LYS A 800 59.62 10.20 -39.29
C LYS A 800 59.83 8.94 -38.46
N ASP A 801 60.73 8.09 -38.91
CA ASP A 801 61.11 6.86 -38.19
C ASP A 801 62.36 7.13 -37.36
N VAL A 802 62.26 6.86 -36.06
CA VAL A 802 63.35 7.03 -35.09
C VAL A 802 63.78 5.65 -34.61
N LYS A 803 65.07 5.36 -34.70
CA LYS A 803 65.63 4.07 -34.24
C LYS A 803 66.36 4.27 -32.93
N LEU A 804 65.98 3.48 -31.93
CA LEU A 804 66.69 3.35 -30.68
C LEU A 804 67.55 2.10 -30.73
N HIS A 805 68.86 2.28 -30.57
CA HIS A 805 69.80 1.20 -30.33
C HIS A 805 70.19 1.23 -28.86
N VAL A 806 69.98 0.11 -28.16
CA VAL A 806 70.37 -0.07 -26.76
C VAL A 806 71.48 -1.09 -26.71
N ARG A 807 72.63 -0.67 -26.18
CA ARG A 807 73.77 -1.55 -25.91
C ARG A 807 73.92 -1.76 -24.42
N ASN A 808 73.97 -3.00 -23.97
CA ASN A 808 74.15 -3.31 -22.55
C ASN A 808 75.64 -3.40 -22.14
N ALA A 809 75.88 -3.67 -20.86
CA ALA A 809 77.23 -3.84 -20.29
C ALA A 809 78.05 -4.98 -20.94
N PHE A 810 77.39 -5.93 -21.60
CA PHE A 810 78.01 -7.07 -22.28
C PHE A 810 78.26 -6.81 -23.77
N ALA A 811 78.14 -5.55 -24.22
CA ALA A 811 78.30 -5.12 -25.60
C ALA A 811 77.33 -5.75 -26.61
N GLN A 812 76.21 -6.34 -26.13
CA GLN A 812 75.13 -6.77 -27.00
C GLN A 812 74.21 -5.60 -27.32
N GLU A 813 73.66 -5.57 -28.53
CA GLU A 813 72.78 -4.52 -29.02
C GLU A 813 71.39 -5.05 -29.35
N ALA A 814 70.37 -4.28 -28.98
CA ALA A 814 69.02 -4.43 -29.49
C ALA A 814 68.57 -3.12 -30.11
N THR A 815 67.78 -3.21 -31.18
CA THR A 815 67.25 -2.06 -31.89
C THR A 815 65.73 -2.11 -31.93
N GLN A 816 65.08 -0.99 -31.63
CA GLN A 816 63.66 -0.81 -31.88
C GLN A 816 63.44 0.43 -32.76
N THR A 817 62.55 0.32 -33.74
CA THR A 817 62.17 1.43 -34.62
C THR A 817 60.79 1.93 -34.22
N PHE A 818 60.66 3.24 -34.06
CA PHE A 818 59.41 3.93 -33.73
C PHE A 818 59.02 4.82 -34.91
N ALA A 819 57.86 4.55 -35.50
CA ALA A 819 57.31 5.35 -36.59
C ALA A 819 56.43 6.47 -36.02
N LEU A 820 56.87 7.72 -36.12
CA LEU A 820 56.15 8.88 -35.61
C LEU A 820 55.47 9.64 -36.76
N ALA A 821 54.25 10.14 -36.51
CA ALA A 821 53.51 10.89 -37.52
C ALA A 821 52.69 12.02 -36.90
N ARG A 822 52.77 13.23 -37.45
CA ARG A 822 51.89 14.35 -37.07
C ARG A 822 50.74 14.50 -38.07
N PRO A 823 49.46 14.48 -37.64
CA PRO A 823 48.33 14.72 -38.54
C PRO A 823 48.37 16.13 -39.16
N GLY A 824 48.08 16.24 -40.46
CA GLY A 824 48.06 17.53 -41.18
C GLY A 824 46.93 18.47 -40.72
N ARG A 825 47.14 19.79 -40.84
CA ARG A 825 46.12 20.82 -40.55
C ARG A 825 45.00 20.75 -41.60
N GLY A 826 43.93 20.03 -41.30
CA GLY A 826 42.82 19.88 -42.24
C GLY A 826 41.66 19.04 -41.71
N PHE A 827 41.24 19.25 -40.46
CA PHE A 827 39.94 18.76 -39.96
C PHE A 827 39.38 19.79 -38.98
N GLY A 828 38.87 20.90 -39.53
CA GLY A 828 37.92 21.75 -38.84
C GLY A 828 36.55 21.07 -38.86
N MET A 829 35.84 21.10 -37.72
CA MET A 829 34.44 20.69 -37.65
C MET A 829 33.62 21.43 -38.73
N PRO A 830 32.74 20.75 -39.48
CA PRO A 830 31.85 21.46 -40.39
C PRO A 830 30.87 22.29 -39.57
N ASN A 831 30.83 23.60 -39.84
CA ASN A 831 29.73 24.47 -39.45
C ASN A 831 28.42 23.87 -40.00
N LEU A 832 27.58 23.33 -39.12
CA LEU A 832 26.19 23.00 -39.46
C LEU A 832 25.41 24.32 -39.55
N ALA A 833 25.22 24.81 -40.77
CA ALA A 833 24.19 25.79 -41.06
C ALA A 833 22.80 25.13 -40.95
N PRO A 834 21.78 25.81 -40.42
CA PRO A 834 20.45 25.23 -40.26
C PRO A 834 19.78 25.10 -41.64
N GLY A 835 19.49 23.85 -42.06
CA GLY A 835 18.61 23.58 -43.20
C GLY A 835 19.14 22.69 -44.34
N GLY A 836 20.36 22.14 -44.27
CA GLY A 836 20.86 21.20 -45.27
C GLY A 836 20.60 19.74 -44.91
N ALA A 837 19.99 18.97 -45.82
CA ALA A 837 19.83 17.52 -45.68
C ALA A 837 21.21 16.81 -45.57
N PRO A 838 21.33 15.72 -44.78
CA PRO A 838 22.61 15.03 -44.63
C PRO A 838 22.99 14.33 -45.93
N PRO A 839 24.29 14.32 -46.32
CA PRO A 839 24.73 13.58 -47.49
C PRO A 839 24.57 12.08 -47.23
N THR A 840 23.79 11.44 -48.11
CA THR A 840 23.66 9.99 -48.20
C THR A 840 24.95 9.41 -48.78
N GLY A 841 25.68 8.61 -47.99
CA GLY A 841 26.80 7.82 -48.49
C GLY A 841 27.99 7.78 -47.54
N GLY A 842 27.90 6.96 -46.51
CA GLY A 842 29.02 6.66 -45.63
C GLY A 842 28.59 5.68 -44.55
N VAL A 843 28.84 4.39 -44.78
CA VAL A 843 28.71 3.36 -43.75
C VAL A 843 29.72 3.67 -42.66
N VAL A 844 29.26 4.04 -41.47
CA VAL A 844 30.11 4.11 -40.27
C VAL A 844 30.36 2.66 -39.85
N PRO A 845 31.62 2.18 -39.79
CA PRO A 845 31.92 0.86 -39.24
C PRO A 845 31.43 0.80 -37.79
N GLN A 846 30.66 -0.25 -37.45
CA GLN A 846 30.05 -0.45 -36.13
C GLN A 846 31.05 -0.40 -34.97
N ASP A 847 32.33 -0.64 -35.25
CA ASP A 847 33.38 -0.81 -34.24
C ASP A 847 33.85 0.51 -33.59
N LYS A 848 33.30 1.67 -34.00
CA LYS A 848 33.65 2.99 -33.43
C LYS A 848 32.50 3.76 -32.78
N ILE A 849 31.34 3.14 -32.57
CA ILE A 849 30.22 3.78 -31.86
C ILE A 849 30.49 3.93 -30.36
N HIS A 850 31.37 3.09 -29.80
CA HIS A 850 31.69 3.11 -28.36
C HIS A 850 32.61 4.26 -27.91
N GLU A 851 33.25 5.01 -28.81
CA GLU A 851 34.13 6.14 -28.46
C GLU A 851 33.42 7.50 -28.43
N LEU A 852 32.11 7.56 -28.70
CA LEU A 852 31.31 8.79 -28.66
C LEU A 852 30.59 9.06 -27.33
N ILE A 853 30.85 8.25 -26.28
CA ILE A 853 30.25 8.46 -24.96
C ILE A 853 31.29 9.12 -24.03
N ASN A 854 31.15 10.43 -23.86
CA ASN A 854 31.87 11.19 -22.83
C ASN A 854 31.41 10.73 -21.42
N PRO A 855 32.32 10.33 -20.50
CA PRO A 855 31.96 9.88 -19.16
C PRO A 855 31.55 11.01 -18.21
N ARG A 856 31.70 12.28 -18.62
CA ARG A 856 31.22 13.43 -17.85
C ARG A 856 30.00 13.99 -18.53
N GLY A 857 28.84 13.50 -18.08
CA GLY A 857 27.53 14.02 -18.40
C GLY A 857 27.42 15.53 -18.13
N ARG A 858 27.87 16.31 -19.09
CA ARG A 858 27.18 17.53 -19.49
C ARG A 858 26.61 17.35 -20.88
N GLN A 859 25.29 17.35 -21.04
CA GLN A 859 24.22 18.24 -20.50
C GLN A 859 23.86 19.26 -21.57
#